data_AF-A0A8J5NZS6-F1
#
_entry.id   AF-A0A8J5NZS6-F1
#
_cell.length_a   1.000
_cell.length_b   1.000
_cell.length_c   1.000
_cell.angle_alpha   90.00
_cell.angle_beta   90.00
_cell.angle_gamma   90.00
#
_symmetry.space_group_name_H-M   'P 1'
#
loop_
_entity.id
_entity.type
_entity.pdbx_description
1 polymer ?
#
loop_
_entity_poly.entity_id
_entity_poly.type
_entity_poly.pdbx_seq_one_letter_code
_entity_poly.pdbx_strand_id
1 'polypeptide(L)'
;MSSIQVEEEIYDVLVIGAGPCGLAISARLHEHTPAALFTDEEHRRFHWISKYGNKMPLKHVRSGKISPPKHAAKPQYKMLVLDADSDTWMGRWNRLFKMYDISHLRSPMLWHVDPLDRDALLAHAYANDRADELVEIRNCVGKEVSKHGRKKSGQRACGRRQEARVDINVRERNDYYNPSTSLFCDHCEKVAARYNLSSNIIRKEALQHLDYDEVKGISIDGEKLFTVTSNKVRRYARTVVLAVGPANVAKIPHIPSMPDEKLPQTCHSMHITEFPDPIVKARIAAKRTTNILVVGGGLTSAQLTDLAIRKGVTKVWHVMRGPLRIKHFDVGLEWMGKFKNAKQAQFYYADSDDERIEMIKEARGGGSITPVFHKRLKKHLLTKKLELFTETSLVDAQFDAENGTWSVQTKPPIDMPAMDYMYFATGIQTDFSSLPYLQTILEKYPIEGRGGFPCINNDLMWNDDVPLFMMGRLAALRLGPAAPNLGGAQVGAERIAWAIEDRVARPGEDEAEDYRKGTGCKTCKARKVKCDETWPRCKRCLTTGRTCTGYIAPPPGSFSWTSLLRTKPQTLPITNTKEVRSLSFFHHVVAPVLSGPFDGSFWTYFVVQMAQSEPAARHAVLAISSLFESFEPAKESVADEFAIMHYNKAISILTRGTKPCVDTVLLVCTLFICIEFLRGNHEAAITHASHGVQLLNSAGHESRLSNIFAQMSVFPLFFMDVGTEFPLLQGDEGADLKNPVFYTISEAQHALEHLSIRIITLVRDGNSYRLDMIDEAPQEWMLDEQEEARQDLEAWGVAFERFRGGRPFGEREDSATLALITRHRLMKVWIENCFRRGEMGYDGSKEEFITIVDCARKAAENLEVQHTTPGKFMFNVGFNPMLHFAVWKCRYLSLRVEALSLMRRLSSQQESLWDAALMYNVSRRIIEVEHGIDLAGDYDLYDERLPTDENRIRGFFFREGPEAESVMWDKNAETVYFLMGHPEGGVVFRKEYVRNKNLVLDSGQTFWM
;
A
#
# COMPACT_ATOMS: atom_id res chain seq x y z
N MET A 1 46.86 -18.85 -23.08
CA MET A 1 45.67 -17.99 -22.94
C MET A 1 46.15 -16.56 -23.10
N SER A 2 45.83 -15.91 -24.21
CA SER A 2 46.13 -14.48 -24.41
C SER A 2 45.54 -13.70 -23.23
N SER A 3 46.33 -12.82 -22.60
CA SER A 3 45.85 -11.95 -21.53
C SER A 3 44.60 -11.20 -22.00
N ILE A 4 43.43 -11.55 -21.46
CA ILE A 4 42.19 -10.80 -21.71
C ILE A 4 42.46 -9.37 -21.26
N GLN A 5 42.21 -8.39 -22.13
CA GLN A 5 42.41 -6.99 -21.82
C GLN A 5 41.50 -6.61 -20.64
N VAL A 6 42.06 -5.91 -19.65
CA VAL A 6 41.30 -5.42 -18.49
C VAL A 6 41.06 -3.94 -18.68
N GLU A 7 39.81 -3.52 -18.54
CA GLU A 7 39.40 -2.12 -18.48
C GLU A 7 39.02 -1.82 -17.03
N GLU A 8 39.80 -0.96 -16.37
CA GLU A 8 39.63 -0.65 -14.94
C GLU A 8 38.47 0.31 -14.68
N GLU A 9 37.86 0.83 -15.76
CA GLU A 9 36.74 1.75 -15.69
C GLU A 9 35.47 1.07 -15.17
N ILE A 10 34.85 1.65 -14.14
CA ILE A 10 33.60 1.15 -13.55
C ILE A 10 32.40 1.78 -14.27
N TYR A 11 31.47 0.95 -14.72
CA TYR A 11 30.18 1.35 -15.30
C TYR A 11 29.07 1.34 -14.24
N ASP A 12 28.10 2.24 -14.33
CA ASP A 12 26.93 2.21 -13.45
C ASP A 12 25.98 1.08 -13.87
N VAL A 13 25.79 0.93 -15.19
CA VAL A 13 24.86 -0.04 -15.77
C VAL A 13 25.49 -0.72 -16.97
N LEU A 14 25.57 -2.05 -16.95
CA LEU A 14 26.01 -2.83 -18.10
C LEU A 14 24.86 -3.74 -18.59
N VAL A 15 24.43 -3.55 -19.84
CA VAL A 15 23.31 -4.29 -20.44
C VAL A 15 23.86 -5.39 -21.37
N ILE A 16 23.43 -6.63 -21.16
CA ILE A 16 23.81 -7.77 -22.00
C ILE A 16 22.67 -8.07 -22.98
N GLY A 17 22.86 -7.70 -24.25
CA GLY A 17 21.96 -7.90 -25.37
C GLY A 17 21.47 -6.58 -25.97
N ALA A 18 21.70 -6.38 -27.28
CA ALA A 18 21.30 -5.19 -28.04
C ALA A 18 19.99 -5.43 -28.83
N GLY A 19 19.11 -6.30 -28.34
CA GLY A 19 17.78 -6.54 -28.90
C GLY A 19 16.72 -5.55 -28.41
N PRO A 20 15.42 -5.83 -28.65
CA PRO A 20 14.35 -4.93 -28.23
C PRO A 20 14.32 -4.67 -26.72
N CYS A 21 14.58 -5.69 -25.89
CA CYS A 21 14.64 -5.53 -24.44
C CYS A 21 15.79 -4.60 -24.02
N GLY A 22 16.98 -4.78 -24.61
CA GLY A 22 18.14 -3.93 -24.33
C GLY A 22 17.89 -2.47 -24.70
N LEU A 23 17.31 -2.24 -25.89
CA LEU A 23 16.99 -0.88 -26.33
C LEU A 23 15.92 -0.23 -25.43
N ALA A 24 14.90 -0.99 -25.02
CA ALA A 24 13.85 -0.48 -24.14
C ALA A 24 14.39 -0.06 -22.77
N ILE A 25 15.26 -0.86 -22.13
CA ILE A 25 15.85 -0.47 -20.82
C ILE A 25 16.84 0.69 -20.97
N SER A 26 17.69 0.67 -22.00
CA SER A 26 18.63 1.77 -22.25
C SER A 26 17.90 3.08 -22.52
N ALA A 27 16.83 3.08 -23.32
CA ALA A 27 16.00 4.25 -23.55
C ALA A 27 15.29 4.70 -22.27
N ARG A 28 14.72 3.76 -21.50
CA ARG A 28 13.97 4.08 -20.29
C ARG A 28 14.82 4.71 -19.19
N LEU A 29 16.09 4.29 -19.06
CA LEU A 29 17.04 4.88 -18.12
C LEU A 29 17.37 6.34 -18.46
N HIS A 30 17.32 6.71 -19.74
CA HIS A 30 17.53 8.09 -20.22
C HIS A 30 16.25 8.94 -20.27
N GLU A 31 15.06 8.33 -20.23
CA GLU A 31 13.78 9.04 -20.26
C GLU A 31 13.37 9.54 -18.87
N HIS A 32 13.24 10.86 -18.74
CA HIS A 32 12.88 11.56 -17.50
C HIS A 32 11.36 11.55 -17.23
N THR A 33 10.57 11.58 -18.28
CA THR A 33 9.10 11.70 -18.30
C THR A 33 8.47 10.56 -19.11
N PRO A 34 8.58 9.31 -18.63
CA PRO A 34 8.06 8.17 -19.38
C PRO A 34 6.53 8.19 -19.45
N ALA A 35 5.98 7.46 -20.41
CA ALA A 35 4.56 7.26 -20.55
C ALA A 35 3.96 6.55 -19.31
N ALA A 36 2.73 6.92 -18.96
CA ALA A 36 1.95 6.18 -17.96
C ALA A 36 1.51 4.81 -18.53
N LEU A 37 2.35 3.79 -18.36
CA LEU A 37 2.06 2.41 -18.77
C LEU A 37 0.95 1.77 -17.92
N PHE A 38 0.71 2.30 -16.72
CA PHE A 38 -0.29 1.81 -15.78
C PHE A 38 -1.30 2.90 -15.41
N THR A 39 -2.55 2.48 -15.28
CA THR A 39 -3.65 3.31 -14.78
C THR A 39 -3.64 3.37 -13.25
N ASP A 40 -4.33 4.35 -12.65
CA ASP A 40 -4.52 4.43 -11.18
C ASP A 40 -5.26 3.21 -10.60
N GLU A 41 -6.10 2.55 -11.41
CA GLU A 41 -6.74 1.28 -11.05
C GLU A 41 -5.77 0.08 -11.10
N GLU A 42 -4.94 -0.03 -12.13
CA GLU A 42 -3.86 -1.04 -12.18
C GLU A 42 -2.84 -0.80 -11.08
N HIS A 43 -2.49 0.46 -10.82
CA HIS A 43 -1.62 0.86 -9.73
C HIS A 43 -2.19 0.43 -8.40
N ARG A 44 -3.52 0.48 -8.20
CA ARG A 44 -4.25 -0.04 -7.03
C ARG A 44 -4.22 -1.56 -6.90
N ARG A 45 -4.32 -2.28 -8.04
CA ARG A 45 -4.45 -3.75 -8.10
C ARG A 45 -3.12 -4.51 -8.12
N PHE A 46 -2.04 -3.95 -8.64
CA PHE A 46 -0.76 -4.66 -8.79
C PHE A 46 0.17 -4.32 -7.63
N HIS A 47 0.36 -5.25 -6.69
CA HIS A 47 1.09 -5.00 -5.43
C HIS A 47 2.54 -4.56 -5.66
N TRP A 48 3.22 -5.09 -6.68
CA TRP A 48 4.62 -4.76 -6.99
C TRP A 48 4.80 -3.28 -7.39
N ILE A 49 3.78 -2.64 -7.95
CA ILE A 49 3.83 -1.22 -8.34
C ILE A 49 3.89 -0.31 -7.10
N SER A 50 3.29 -0.75 -5.98
CA SER A 50 3.19 0.01 -4.73
C SER A 50 4.52 0.49 -4.17
N LYS A 51 5.61 -0.28 -4.40
CA LYS A 51 6.96 0.06 -3.95
C LYS A 51 7.44 1.42 -4.49
N TYR A 52 7.04 1.75 -5.71
CA TYR A 52 7.49 2.96 -6.41
C TYR A 52 6.53 4.14 -6.23
N GLY A 53 5.38 3.96 -5.56
CA GLY A 53 4.52 5.04 -5.07
C GLY A 53 4.26 6.18 -6.07
N ASN A 54 4.61 7.42 -5.70
CA ASN A 54 4.45 8.62 -6.53
C ASN A 54 5.60 8.84 -7.54
N LYS A 55 6.50 7.86 -7.72
CA LYS A 55 7.60 7.94 -8.67
C LYS A 55 7.16 7.59 -10.10
N MET A 56 6.07 6.85 -10.28
CA MET A 56 5.55 6.51 -11.62
C MET A 56 4.52 7.52 -12.14
N PRO A 57 4.53 7.82 -13.45
CA PRO A 57 3.43 8.56 -14.08
C PRO A 57 2.17 7.70 -14.10
N LEU A 58 1.04 8.31 -13.72
CA LEU A 58 -0.23 7.59 -13.54
C LEU A 58 -1.33 8.15 -14.42
N LYS A 59 -2.00 7.28 -15.17
CA LYS A 59 -3.21 7.63 -15.93
C LYS A 59 -4.46 7.39 -15.08
N HIS A 60 -5.19 8.45 -14.75
CA HIS A 60 -6.44 8.35 -13.97
C HIS A 60 -7.60 7.85 -14.84
N VAL A 61 -8.17 6.68 -14.54
CA VAL A 61 -9.21 6.02 -15.36
C VAL A 61 -10.45 6.89 -15.54
N ARG A 62 -10.86 7.63 -14.51
CA ARG A 62 -12.10 8.44 -14.55
C ARG A 62 -11.95 9.76 -15.29
N SER A 63 -10.81 10.44 -15.13
CA SER A 63 -10.58 11.78 -15.70
C SER A 63 -9.73 11.76 -16.96
N GLY A 64 -9.03 10.67 -17.25
CA GLY A 64 -8.04 10.57 -18.33
C GLY A 64 -6.74 11.36 -18.07
N LYS A 65 -6.67 12.13 -16.97
CA LYS A 65 -5.51 12.97 -16.62
C LYS A 65 -4.30 12.09 -16.33
N ILE A 66 -3.12 12.55 -16.75
CA ILE A 66 -1.84 11.93 -16.39
C ILE A 66 -1.22 12.74 -15.24
N SER A 67 -0.92 12.09 -14.12
CA SER A 67 -0.14 12.68 -13.03
C SER A 67 1.34 12.47 -13.30
N PRO A 68 2.16 13.55 -13.33
CA PRO A 68 3.60 13.43 -13.52
C PRO A 68 4.30 12.88 -12.27
N PRO A 69 5.50 12.29 -12.41
CA PRO A 69 6.30 11.84 -11.28
C PRO A 69 6.77 13.03 -10.41
N LYS A 70 6.87 12.85 -9.09
CA LYS A 70 7.26 13.92 -8.15
C LYS A 70 8.74 14.34 -8.21
N HIS A 71 9.60 13.55 -8.86
CA HIS A 71 11.03 13.81 -8.99
C HIS A 71 11.43 13.88 -10.46
N ALA A 72 11.91 15.05 -10.92
CA ALA A 72 12.22 15.30 -12.32
C ALA A 72 13.71 15.08 -12.70
N ALA A 73 14.63 15.07 -11.73
CA ALA A 73 16.06 14.90 -12.00
C ALA A 73 16.48 13.43 -11.83
N LYS A 74 16.87 12.78 -12.94
CA LYS A 74 17.52 11.47 -12.96
C LYS A 74 19.03 11.60 -13.05
N PRO A 75 19.81 10.69 -12.46
CA PRO A 75 21.26 10.65 -12.66
C PRO A 75 21.60 10.27 -14.11
N GLN A 76 22.70 10.81 -14.64
CA GLN A 76 23.27 10.32 -15.88
C GLN A 76 24.04 9.03 -15.58
N TYR A 77 23.70 7.95 -16.27
CA TYR A 77 24.35 6.66 -16.09
C TYR A 77 25.51 6.50 -17.06
N LYS A 78 26.66 6.08 -16.53
CA LYS A 78 27.71 5.52 -17.36
C LYS A 78 27.34 4.09 -17.76
N MET A 79 26.91 3.95 -19.01
CA MET A 79 26.31 2.73 -19.52
C MET A 79 27.12 2.10 -20.66
N LEU A 80 27.11 0.77 -20.73
CA LEU A 80 27.64 -0.01 -21.86
C LEU A 80 26.69 -1.15 -22.23
N VAL A 81 26.60 -1.48 -23.51
CA VAL A 81 25.78 -2.58 -24.04
C VAL A 81 26.67 -3.59 -24.75
N LEU A 82 26.60 -4.87 -24.35
CA LEU A 82 27.34 -5.97 -24.99
C LEU A 82 26.38 -6.87 -25.77
N ASP A 83 26.67 -7.15 -27.03
CA ASP A 83 25.88 -8.09 -27.84
C ASP A 83 26.78 -9.07 -28.60
N ALA A 84 26.42 -10.35 -28.57
CA ALA A 84 27.24 -11.41 -29.18
C ALA A 84 27.20 -11.40 -30.71
N ASP A 85 26.13 -10.88 -31.31
CA ASP A 85 25.86 -10.96 -32.75
C ASP A 85 26.25 -9.68 -33.50
N SER A 86 26.13 -8.51 -32.89
CA SER A 86 26.32 -7.21 -33.57
C SER A 86 26.82 -6.09 -32.65
N ASP A 87 27.37 -5.05 -33.24
CA ASP A 87 27.71 -3.74 -32.67
C ASP A 87 26.62 -2.68 -32.95
N THR A 88 25.44 -3.10 -33.42
CA THR A 88 24.29 -2.23 -33.71
C THR A 88 23.04 -2.74 -33.01
N TRP A 89 22.14 -1.82 -32.67
CA TRP A 89 20.82 -2.19 -32.14
C TRP A 89 20.07 -3.09 -33.12
N MET A 90 19.36 -4.07 -32.59
CA MET A 90 18.50 -4.98 -33.35
C MET A 90 19.26 -5.86 -34.36
N GLY A 91 20.59 -5.96 -34.31
CA GLY A 91 21.39 -6.64 -35.35
C GLY A 91 20.94 -8.07 -35.66
N ARG A 92 20.85 -8.94 -34.63
CA ARG A 92 20.33 -10.32 -34.82
C ARG A 92 18.87 -10.34 -35.29
N TRP A 93 18.05 -9.44 -34.75
CA TRP A 93 16.63 -9.34 -35.08
C TRP A 93 16.43 -9.00 -36.56
N ASN A 94 17.08 -7.94 -37.04
CA ASN A 94 17.05 -7.49 -38.42
C ASN A 94 17.55 -8.58 -39.38
N ARG A 95 18.65 -9.27 -39.01
CA ARG A 95 19.18 -10.41 -39.78
C ARG A 95 18.15 -11.53 -39.94
N LEU A 96 17.51 -11.95 -38.85
CA LEU A 96 16.51 -13.03 -38.88
C LEU A 96 15.22 -12.64 -39.59
N PHE A 97 14.72 -11.42 -39.39
CA PHE A 97 13.53 -10.93 -40.08
C PHE A 97 13.74 -10.84 -41.59
N LYS A 98 14.92 -10.39 -42.03
CA LYS A 98 15.33 -10.39 -43.43
C LYS A 98 15.45 -11.82 -43.98
N MET A 99 16.10 -12.73 -43.23
CA MET A 99 16.27 -14.14 -43.63
C MET A 99 14.93 -14.83 -43.90
N TYR A 100 13.94 -14.59 -43.04
CA TYR A 100 12.62 -15.21 -43.14
C TYR A 100 11.60 -14.43 -43.96
N ASP A 101 12.02 -13.33 -44.59
CA ASP A 101 11.15 -12.47 -45.40
C ASP A 101 9.88 -12.06 -44.63
N ILE A 102 10.08 -11.65 -43.37
CA ILE A 102 9.01 -11.21 -42.47
C ILE A 102 8.71 -9.75 -42.76
N SER A 103 7.62 -9.51 -43.46
CA SER A 103 7.19 -8.16 -43.86
C SER A 103 6.54 -7.35 -42.74
N HIS A 104 5.84 -8.01 -41.81
CA HIS A 104 5.09 -7.35 -40.73
C HIS A 104 5.29 -8.09 -39.41
N LEU A 105 5.25 -7.32 -38.32
CA LEU A 105 5.35 -7.87 -36.97
C LEU A 105 4.08 -8.65 -36.61
N ARG A 106 4.23 -9.61 -35.70
CA ARG A 106 3.09 -10.24 -35.02
C ARG A 106 2.49 -9.34 -33.93
N SER A 107 3.32 -8.49 -33.34
CA SER A 107 2.96 -7.57 -32.25
C SER A 107 2.07 -6.43 -32.76
N PRO A 108 1.12 -5.94 -31.92
CA PRO A 108 0.33 -4.76 -32.21
C PRO A 108 1.16 -3.46 -32.03
N MET A 109 0.64 -2.33 -32.50
CA MET A 109 1.31 -1.01 -32.45
C MET A 109 1.71 -0.60 -31.04
N LEU A 110 0.90 -0.93 -30.03
CA LEU A 110 1.15 -0.61 -28.62
C LEU A 110 2.45 -1.25 -28.07
N TRP A 111 2.94 -2.32 -28.70
CA TRP A 111 4.11 -3.06 -28.22
C TRP A 111 5.37 -2.63 -28.98
N HIS A 112 6.03 -1.59 -28.47
CA HIS A 112 7.28 -1.05 -29.00
C HIS A 112 8.34 -0.87 -27.91
N VAL A 113 9.46 -0.21 -28.22
CA VAL A 113 10.58 -0.01 -27.29
C VAL A 113 10.62 1.38 -26.66
N ASP A 114 9.96 2.37 -27.27
CA ASP A 114 9.94 3.76 -26.81
C ASP A 114 9.27 3.93 -25.43
N PRO A 115 9.95 4.55 -24.45
CA PRO A 115 9.37 4.86 -23.15
C PRO A 115 8.62 6.20 -23.10
N LEU A 116 8.77 7.09 -24.08
CA LEU A 116 8.25 8.47 -24.03
C LEU A 116 6.72 8.53 -24.09
N ASP A 117 6.15 7.83 -25.06
CA ASP A 117 4.70 7.83 -25.31
C ASP A 117 4.24 6.40 -25.61
N ARG A 118 3.08 6.04 -25.05
CA ARG A 118 2.40 4.78 -25.29
C ARG A 118 2.01 4.61 -26.77
N ASP A 119 1.71 5.70 -27.46
CA ASP A 119 1.27 5.68 -28.85
C ASP A 119 2.42 6.09 -29.82
N ALA A 120 3.68 6.08 -29.35
CA ALA A 120 4.83 6.62 -30.08
C ALA A 120 5.04 6.00 -31.47
N LEU A 121 4.88 4.68 -31.60
CA LEU A 121 5.03 4.01 -32.89
C LEU A 121 3.90 4.39 -33.87
N LEU A 122 2.68 4.60 -33.36
CA LEU A 122 1.55 5.05 -34.16
C LEU A 122 1.74 6.49 -34.61
N ALA A 123 2.12 7.38 -33.67
CA ALA A 123 2.44 8.77 -33.95
C ALA A 123 3.58 8.88 -34.98
N HIS A 124 4.61 8.03 -34.86
CA HIS A 124 5.71 7.96 -35.83
C HIS A 124 5.23 7.53 -37.22
N ALA A 125 4.31 6.56 -37.31
CA ALA A 125 3.75 6.16 -38.61
C ALA A 125 3.04 7.33 -39.30
N TYR A 126 2.19 8.06 -38.58
CA TYR A 126 1.49 9.23 -39.13
C TYR A 126 2.43 10.39 -39.44
N ALA A 127 3.37 10.71 -38.55
CA ALA A 127 4.29 11.83 -38.72
C ALA A 127 5.28 11.65 -39.90
N ASN A 128 5.37 10.45 -40.46
CA ASN A 128 6.21 10.14 -41.62
C ASN A 128 5.39 9.70 -42.83
N ASP A 129 4.05 9.84 -42.79
CA ASP A 129 3.13 9.45 -43.87
C ASP A 129 3.20 7.96 -44.26
N ARG A 130 3.41 7.08 -43.27
CA ARG A 130 3.57 5.61 -43.44
C ARG A 130 2.41 4.80 -42.83
N ALA A 131 1.24 5.41 -42.69
CA ALA A 131 0.06 4.76 -42.11
C ALA A 131 -0.51 3.64 -43.01
N ASP A 132 -0.18 3.65 -44.29
CA ASP A 132 -0.52 2.62 -45.28
C ASP A 132 0.24 1.30 -45.07
N GLU A 133 1.38 1.34 -44.36
CA GLU A 133 2.13 0.15 -43.94
C GLU A 133 1.48 -0.60 -42.75
N LEU A 134 0.38 -0.08 -42.20
CA LEU A 134 -0.32 -0.66 -41.06
C LEU A 134 -1.39 -1.67 -41.51
N VAL A 135 -1.25 -2.92 -41.06
CA VAL A 135 -2.21 -3.98 -41.38
C VAL A 135 -3.18 -4.20 -40.23
N GLU A 136 -4.47 -4.01 -40.48
CA GLU A 136 -5.53 -4.24 -39.48
C GLU A 136 -5.57 -5.70 -39.03
N ILE A 137 -5.60 -5.92 -37.72
CA ILE A 137 -5.80 -7.24 -37.12
C ILE A 137 -7.30 -7.56 -37.13
N ARG A 138 -7.77 -8.17 -38.22
CA ARG A 138 -9.20 -8.46 -38.40
C ARG A 138 -9.74 -9.41 -37.33
N ASN A 139 -11.01 -9.23 -36.97
CA ASN A 139 -11.77 -10.06 -36.02
C ASN A 139 -11.26 -10.06 -34.57
N CYS A 140 -10.39 -9.13 -34.18
CA CYS A 140 -10.01 -8.95 -32.77
C CYS A 140 -10.74 -7.76 -32.11
N VAL A 141 -11.06 -6.71 -32.87
CA VAL A 141 -11.79 -5.51 -32.42
C VAL A 141 -13.25 -5.55 -32.86
N GLY A 142 -14.20 -5.14 -32.01
CA GLY A 142 -15.63 -5.12 -32.39
C GLY A 142 -16.53 -4.32 -31.45
N LYS A 143 -17.78 -4.06 -31.90
CA LYS A 143 -18.76 -3.25 -31.16
C LYS A 143 -19.18 -3.94 -29.87
N GLU A 144 -19.08 -3.22 -28.75
CA GLU A 144 -19.57 -3.70 -27.45
C GLU A 144 -21.10 -3.88 -27.51
N VAL A 145 -21.58 -5.11 -27.33
CA VAL A 145 -23.02 -5.36 -27.24
C VAL A 145 -23.48 -4.80 -25.89
N SER A 146 -24.30 -3.75 -25.91
CA SER A 146 -24.80 -3.12 -24.69
C SER A 146 -25.52 -4.15 -23.81
N LYS A 147 -25.57 -3.89 -22.49
CA LYS A 147 -26.34 -4.73 -21.54
C LYS A 147 -27.78 -4.95 -22.00
N HIS A 148 -28.36 -3.94 -22.67
CA HIS A 148 -29.65 -4.00 -23.34
C HIS A 148 -29.67 -4.91 -24.58
N GLY A 149 -28.63 -4.86 -25.42
CA GLY A 149 -28.48 -5.74 -26.59
C GLY A 149 -28.33 -7.21 -26.22
N ARG A 150 -27.61 -7.52 -25.14
CA ARG A 150 -27.48 -8.88 -24.57
C ARG A 150 -28.82 -9.43 -24.06
N LYS A 151 -29.66 -8.58 -23.45
CA LYS A 151 -30.99 -8.95 -22.98
C LYS A 151 -31.97 -9.22 -24.15
N LYS A 152 -31.76 -8.54 -25.29
CA LYS A 152 -32.55 -8.72 -26.52
C LYS A 152 -32.13 -9.94 -27.35
N SER A 153 -30.84 -10.29 -27.38
CA SER A 153 -30.33 -11.45 -28.15
C SER A 153 -30.62 -12.80 -27.50
N GLY A 154 -30.83 -12.84 -26.18
CA GLY A 154 -31.21 -14.06 -25.45
C GLY A 154 -32.58 -14.65 -25.84
N GLN A 155 -33.40 -13.93 -26.62
CA GLN A 155 -34.72 -14.38 -27.08
C GLN A 155 -34.76 -14.95 -28.51
N ARG A 156 -33.62 -15.01 -29.24
CA ARG A 156 -33.58 -15.58 -30.59
C ARG A 156 -32.44 -16.59 -30.73
N ALA A 157 -32.65 -17.79 -30.20
CA ALA A 157 -31.80 -18.94 -30.51
C ALA A 157 -32.33 -19.62 -31.79
N CYS A 158 -31.72 -19.32 -32.94
CA CYS A 158 -31.72 -20.22 -34.09
C CYS A 158 -30.52 -19.91 -35.00
N GLY A 159 -29.61 -20.88 -35.14
CA GLY A 159 -28.53 -20.87 -36.12
C GLY A 159 -27.13 -20.64 -35.53
N ARG A 160 -26.29 -21.68 -35.62
CA ARG A 160 -24.84 -21.61 -35.34
C ARG A 160 -24.17 -20.60 -36.28
N ARG A 161 -24.08 -19.33 -35.87
CA ARG A 161 -22.99 -18.45 -36.30
C ARG A 161 -21.93 -18.50 -35.22
N GLN A 162 -20.70 -18.82 -35.62
CA GLN A 162 -19.51 -18.73 -34.78
C GLN A 162 -19.46 -17.30 -34.21
N GLU A 163 -19.89 -17.13 -32.96
CA GLU A 163 -19.80 -15.84 -32.29
C GLU A 163 -18.33 -15.49 -32.18
N ALA A 164 -17.86 -14.52 -32.98
CA ALA A 164 -16.61 -13.86 -32.68
C ALA A 164 -16.79 -13.18 -31.32
N ARG A 165 -16.29 -13.81 -30.25
CA ARG A 165 -16.15 -13.16 -28.95
C ARG A 165 -15.21 -11.98 -29.14
N VAL A 166 -15.79 -10.79 -29.21
CA VAL A 166 -15.05 -9.55 -29.34
C VAL A 166 -14.45 -9.22 -27.97
N ASP A 167 -13.15 -9.45 -27.84
CA ASP A 167 -12.42 -9.26 -26.58
C ASP A 167 -11.72 -7.89 -26.49
N ILE A 168 -11.65 -7.10 -27.58
CA ILE A 168 -11.02 -5.77 -27.62
C ILE A 168 -12.04 -4.67 -27.92
N ASN A 169 -11.97 -3.55 -27.19
CA ASN A 169 -12.90 -2.44 -27.33
C ASN A 169 -12.66 -1.67 -28.64
N VAL A 170 -13.72 -1.22 -29.34
CA VAL A 170 -13.60 -0.36 -30.54
C VAL A 170 -12.76 0.89 -30.30
N ARG A 171 -12.79 1.44 -29.07
CA ARG A 171 -11.99 2.62 -28.70
C ARG A 171 -10.49 2.39 -28.80
N GLU A 172 -10.06 1.13 -28.71
CA GLU A 172 -8.65 0.72 -28.76
C GLU A 172 -8.25 0.28 -30.16
N ARG A 173 -9.11 0.45 -31.19
CA ARG A 173 -8.88 -0.09 -32.54
C ARG A 173 -7.51 0.27 -33.12
N ASN A 174 -7.08 1.52 -32.92
CA ASN A 174 -5.83 2.04 -33.46
C ASN A 174 -4.59 1.34 -32.87
N ASP A 175 -4.72 0.72 -31.70
CA ASP A 175 -3.63 0.00 -31.04
C ASP A 175 -3.39 -1.38 -31.70
N TYR A 176 -4.40 -1.95 -32.37
CA TYR A 176 -4.36 -3.32 -32.92
C TYR A 176 -4.18 -3.36 -34.44
N TYR A 177 -3.14 -2.68 -34.89
CA TYR A 177 -2.56 -2.84 -36.22
C TYR A 177 -1.19 -3.52 -36.11
N ASN A 178 -0.82 -4.32 -37.12
CA ASN A 178 0.54 -4.83 -37.23
C ASN A 178 1.37 -3.84 -38.07
N PRO A 179 2.46 -3.27 -37.53
CA PRO A 179 3.38 -2.46 -38.32
C PRO A 179 4.19 -3.35 -39.26
N SER A 180 4.61 -2.77 -40.38
CA SER A 180 5.68 -3.35 -41.20
C SER A 180 6.97 -3.44 -40.40
N THR A 181 7.84 -4.37 -40.80
CA THR A 181 9.17 -4.52 -40.21
C THR A 181 10.02 -3.27 -40.45
N SER A 182 9.92 -2.66 -41.64
CA SER A 182 10.64 -1.42 -41.98
C SER A 182 10.23 -0.24 -41.09
N LEU A 183 8.93 -0.07 -40.83
CA LEU A 183 8.42 0.98 -39.95
C LEU A 183 8.92 0.80 -38.51
N PHE A 184 8.88 -0.44 -38.02
CA PHE A 184 9.36 -0.73 -36.67
C PHE A 184 10.87 -0.51 -36.50
N CYS A 185 11.68 -0.93 -37.48
CA CYS A 185 13.13 -0.69 -37.46
C CYS A 185 13.47 0.80 -37.44
N ASP A 186 12.84 1.59 -38.32
CA ASP A 186 13.00 3.05 -38.38
C ASP A 186 12.59 3.73 -37.06
N HIS A 187 11.51 3.27 -36.43
CA HIS A 187 11.13 3.75 -35.10
C HIS A 187 12.18 3.43 -34.02
N CYS A 188 12.74 2.21 -33.99
CA CYS A 188 13.82 1.85 -33.08
C CYS A 188 15.07 2.72 -33.27
N GLU A 189 15.42 3.03 -34.52
CA GLU A 189 16.53 3.93 -34.84
C GLU A 189 16.28 5.35 -34.32
N LYS A 190 15.05 5.88 -34.49
CA LYS A 190 14.69 7.19 -33.91
C LYS A 190 14.70 7.20 -32.39
N VAL A 191 14.28 6.12 -31.74
CA VAL A 191 14.38 5.96 -30.28
C VAL A 191 15.84 6.00 -29.85
N ALA A 192 16.71 5.22 -30.49
CA ALA A 192 18.14 5.20 -30.18
C ALA A 192 18.78 6.59 -30.40
N ALA A 193 18.44 7.28 -31.48
CA ALA A 193 18.92 8.63 -31.77
C ALA A 193 18.45 9.65 -30.72
N ARG A 194 17.17 9.60 -30.30
CA ARG A 194 16.60 10.55 -29.33
C ARG A 194 17.34 10.55 -28.00
N TYR A 195 17.73 9.36 -27.52
CA TYR A 195 18.42 9.20 -26.24
C TYR A 195 19.94 9.09 -26.38
N ASN A 196 20.51 9.46 -27.53
CA ASN A 196 21.95 9.38 -27.82
C ASN A 196 22.56 7.98 -27.62
N LEU A 197 21.78 6.92 -27.81
CA LEU A 197 22.19 5.51 -27.70
C LEU A 197 22.90 5.02 -28.96
N SER A 198 23.74 5.88 -29.55
CA SER A 198 24.47 5.62 -30.79
C SER A 198 25.45 4.44 -30.66
N SER A 199 26.04 3.99 -31.78
CA SER A 199 26.91 2.81 -31.88
C SER A 199 28.08 2.78 -30.87
N ASN A 200 28.48 3.92 -30.33
CA ASN A 200 29.60 4.02 -29.40
C ASN A 200 29.33 3.32 -28.06
N ILE A 201 28.07 3.08 -27.69
CA ILE A 201 27.70 2.38 -26.45
C ILE A 201 27.60 0.85 -26.63
N ILE A 202 27.54 0.35 -27.87
CA ILE A 202 27.37 -1.07 -28.16
C ILE A 202 28.72 -1.68 -28.52
N ARG A 203 29.00 -2.87 -28.01
CA ARG A 203 30.18 -3.66 -28.36
C ARG A 203 29.76 -5.05 -28.81
N LYS A 204 30.28 -5.47 -29.97
CA LYS A 204 30.16 -6.85 -30.45
C LYS A 204 31.05 -7.77 -29.62
N GLU A 205 30.52 -8.21 -28.49
CA GLU A 205 31.20 -8.96 -27.43
C GLU A 205 30.22 -9.97 -26.81
N ALA A 206 30.65 -11.22 -26.69
CA ALA A 206 29.88 -12.28 -26.06
C ALA A 206 30.28 -12.40 -24.58
N LEU A 207 29.30 -12.32 -23.67
CA LEU A 207 29.51 -12.58 -22.25
C LEU A 207 29.96 -14.03 -22.04
N GLN A 208 31.08 -14.21 -21.34
CA GLN A 208 31.63 -15.53 -21.02
C GLN A 208 31.52 -15.87 -19.53
N HIS A 209 31.65 -14.87 -18.66
CA HIS A 209 31.66 -15.07 -17.22
C HIS A 209 31.19 -13.81 -16.46
N LEU A 210 30.46 -14.04 -15.37
CA LEU A 210 29.95 -13.01 -14.47
C LEU A 210 30.22 -13.43 -13.01
N ASP A 211 30.77 -12.50 -12.23
CA ASP A 211 30.97 -12.62 -10.78
C ASP A 211 30.55 -11.32 -10.09
N TYR A 212 30.20 -11.39 -8.80
CA TYR A 212 29.80 -10.24 -7.99
C TYR A 212 30.46 -10.31 -6.61
N ASP A 213 31.50 -9.51 -6.41
CA ASP A 213 32.31 -9.52 -5.19
C ASP A 213 33.11 -8.23 -5.02
N GLU A 214 33.83 -8.12 -3.90
CA GLU A 214 34.84 -7.08 -3.74
C GLU A 214 36.04 -7.35 -4.68
N VAL A 215 36.36 -6.37 -5.53
CA VAL A 215 37.46 -6.48 -6.50
C VAL A 215 38.67 -5.72 -5.96
N LYS A 216 39.70 -6.47 -5.57
CA LYS A 216 40.94 -5.91 -5.01
C LYS A 216 41.56 -4.87 -5.95
N GLY A 217 41.71 -3.64 -5.46
CA GLY A 217 42.30 -2.52 -6.20
C GLY A 217 41.34 -1.74 -7.09
N ILE A 218 40.07 -2.15 -7.19
CA ILE A 218 39.01 -1.46 -7.96
C ILE A 218 37.86 -1.03 -7.04
N SER A 219 37.43 -1.90 -6.12
CA SER A 219 36.39 -1.59 -5.14
C SER A 219 36.82 -0.48 -4.17
N ILE A 220 35.92 0.46 -3.91
CA ILE A 220 36.08 1.55 -2.94
C ILE A 220 35.19 1.24 -1.72
N ASP A 221 35.71 1.41 -0.51
CA ASP A 221 34.98 1.23 0.76
C ASP A 221 34.27 -0.14 0.93
N GLY A 222 34.84 -1.21 0.37
CA GLY A 222 34.27 -2.56 0.43
C GLY A 222 33.03 -2.76 -0.46
N GLU A 223 32.77 -1.85 -1.41
CA GLU A 223 31.69 -2.01 -2.38
C GLU A 223 31.91 -3.23 -3.26
N LYS A 224 30.88 -4.08 -3.39
CA LYS A 224 30.88 -5.20 -4.33
C LYS A 224 30.55 -4.73 -5.74
N LEU A 225 31.29 -5.23 -6.72
CA LEU A 225 31.11 -4.89 -8.13
C LEU A 225 30.93 -6.17 -8.95
N PHE A 226 30.22 -6.05 -10.07
CA PHE A 226 30.22 -7.10 -11.07
C PHE A 226 31.54 -7.11 -11.82
N THR A 227 32.20 -8.27 -11.84
CA THR A 227 33.26 -8.54 -12.82
C THR A 227 32.62 -9.17 -14.05
N VAL A 228 32.59 -8.43 -15.16
CA VAL A 228 31.97 -8.84 -16.42
C VAL A 228 33.07 -9.21 -17.41
N THR A 229 33.23 -10.51 -17.69
CA THR A 229 34.24 -11.00 -18.64
C THR A 229 33.57 -11.40 -19.95
N SER A 230 33.90 -10.69 -21.03
CA SER A 230 33.52 -11.04 -22.39
C SER A 230 34.61 -11.87 -23.07
N ASN A 231 34.36 -12.32 -24.30
CA ASN A 231 35.36 -12.96 -25.15
C ASN A 231 36.52 -12.04 -25.59
N LYS A 232 36.51 -10.77 -25.20
CA LYS A 232 37.56 -9.79 -25.55
C LYS A 232 38.13 -9.07 -24.33
N VAL A 233 37.27 -8.60 -23.43
CA VAL A 233 37.62 -7.64 -22.37
C VAL A 233 36.97 -8.04 -21.05
N ARG A 234 37.66 -7.76 -19.94
CA ARG A 234 37.11 -7.79 -18.58
C ARG A 234 36.83 -6.36 -18.10
N ARG A 235 35.62 -6.11 -17.60
CA ARG A 235 35.15 -4.80 -17.10
C ARG A 235 34.46 -4.93 -15.74
N TYR A 236 34.21 -3.78 -15.11
CA TYR A 236 33.52 -3.70 -13.83
C TYR A 236 32.24 -2.89 -13.91
N ALA A 237 31.19 -3.31 -13.20
CA ALA A 237 29.92 -2.59 -13.18
C ALA A 237 29.22 -2.65 -11.82
N ARG A 238 28.51 -1.58 -11.44
CA ARG A 238 27.66 -1.56 -10.24
C ARG A 238 26.39 -2.41 -10.43
N THR A 239 25.79 -2.34 -11.61
CA THR A 239 24.58 -3.11 -11.95
C THR A 239 24.70 -3.76 -13.33
N VAL A 240 24.05 -4.92 -13.50
CA VAL A 240 24.02 -5.65 -14.78
C VAL A 240 22.60 -6.03 -15.14
N VAL A 241 22.20 -5.81 -16.40
CA VAL A 241 20.88 -6.20 -16.94
C VAL A 241 21.04 -7.26 -18.01
N LEU A 242 20.48 -8.46 -17.80
CA LEU A 242 20.46 -9.54 -18.78
C LEU A 242 19.22 -9.44 -19.68
N ALA A 243 19.42 -8.90 -20.88
CA ALA A 243 18.44 -8.76 -21.96
C ALA A 243 18.71 -9.75 -23.11
N VAL A 244 19.13 -10.98 -22.77
CA VAL A 244 19.70 -12.01 -23.68
C VAL A 244 18.67 -12.80 -24.50
N GLY A 245 17.45 -12.30 -24.65
CA GLY A 245 16.38 -12.96 -25.40
C GLY A 245 16.04 -14.36 -24.85
N PRO A 246 16.18 -15.46 -25.64
CA PRO A 246 15.89 -16.81 -25.18
C PRO A 246 16.93 -17.38 -24.19
N ALA A 247 18.06 -16.68 -23.98
CA ALA A 247 19.20 -17.00 -23.10
C ALA A 247 20.00 -18.25 -23.49
N ASN A 248 19.33 -19.38 -23.73
CA ASN A 248 19.95 -20.65 -24.07
C ASN A 248 20.18 -20.80 -25.58
N VAL A 249 21.12 -21.68 -25.94
CA VAL A 249 21.42 -22.03 -27.34
C VAL A 249 20.34 -22.96 -27.89
N ALA A 250 19.96 -22.77 -29.15
CA ALA A 250 19.00 -23.64 -29.81
C ALA A 250 19.59 -25.03 -30.06
N LYS A 251 18.83 -26.08 -29.72
CA LYS A 251 19.24 -27.48 -29.92
C LYS A 251 18.22 -28.20 -30.79
N ILE A 252 18.71 -29.05 -31.69
CA ILE A 252 17.88 -30.02 -32.40
C ILE A 252 17.50 -31.11 -31.39
N PRO A 253 16.22 -31.52 -31.30
CA PRO A 253 15.82 -32.63 -30.42
C PRO A 253 16.60 -33.90 -30.77
N HIS A 254 17.01 -34.67 -29.75
CA HIS A 254 17.64 -35.97 -29.98
C HIS A 254 16.64 -36.92 -30.65
N ILE A 255 17.09 -37.58 -31.73
CA ILE A 255 16.34 -38.56 -32.51
C ILE A 255 17.26 -39.79 -32.65
N PRO A 256 16.79 -41.01 -32.31
CA PRO A 256 17.67 -42.16 -32.04
C PRO A 256 18.71 -42.49 -33.12
N SER A 257 18.31 -42.53 -34.40
CA SER A 257 19.23 -42.89 -35.51
C SER A 257 19.98 -41.68 -36.09
N MET A 258 19.86 -40.49 -35.50
CA MET A 258 20.62 -39.30 -35.92
C MET A 258 22.02 -39.27 -35.27
N PRO A 259 23.07 -38.85 -36.00
CA PRO A 259 24.42 -38.69 -35.42
C PRO A 259 24.50 -37.59 -34.36
N ASP A 260 25.33 -37.78 -33.31
CA ASP A 260 25.37 -36.85 -32.18
C ASP A 260 26.10 -35.51 -32.44
N GLU A 261 27.18 -35.49 -33.25
CA GLU A 261 28.07 -34.31 -33.33
C GLU A 261 28.06 -33.58 -34.68
N LYS A 262 27.57 -34.21 -35.76
CA LYS A 262 27.46 -33.59 -37.09
C LYS A 262 26.21 -34.09 -37.80
N LEU A 263 25.15 -33.30 -37.72
CA LEU A 263 23.87 -33.62 -38.37
C LEU A 263 23.87 -33.12 -39.83
N PRO A 264 24.09 -33.98 -40.84
CA PRO A 264 24.14 -33.55 -42.24
C PRO A 264 22.76 -33.06 -42.71
N GLN A 265 22.71 -32.04 -43.56
CA GLN A 265 21.47 -31.59 -44.20
C GLN A 265 20.29 -31.34 -43.22
N THR A 266 20.62 -30.88 -42.02
CA THR A 266 19.63 -30.45 -41.04
C THR A 266 20.04 -29.11 -40.45
N CYS A 267 19.07 -28.32 -40.02
CA CYS A 267 19.35 -27.07 -39.34
C CYS A 267 18.23 -26.72 -38.37
N HIS A 268 18.60 -26.26 -37.17
CA HIS A 268 17.65 -25.56 -36.33
C HIS A 268 17.41 -24.16 -36.91
N SER A 269 16.16 -23.72 -36.96
CA SER A 269 15.75 -22.41 -37.49
C SER A 269 16.67 -21.26 -37.04
N MET A 270 16.97 -21.16 -35.74
CA MET A 270 17.83 -20.10 -35.20
C MET A 270 19.30 -20.06 -35.70
N HIS A 271 19.76 -21.10 -36.42
CA HIS A 271 21.12 -21.23 -36.96
C HIS A 271 21.17 -21.15 -38.49
N ILE A 272 20.03 -20.84 -39.15
CA ILE A 272 19.99 -20.68 -40.61
C ILE A 272 20.83 -19.46 -41.02
N THR A 273 21.82 -19.69 -41.89
CA THR A 273 22.71 -18.67 -42.45
C THR A 273 22.37 -18.32 -43.90
N GLU A 274 21.80 -19.26 -44.66
CA GLU A 274 21.26 -19.07 -46.01
C GLU A 274 19.97 -19.90 -46.17
N PHE A 275 19.00 -19.38 -46.94
CA PHE A 275 17.74 -20.08 -47.18
C PHE A 275 17.24 -19.96 -48.65
N PRO A 276 16.84 -21.08 -49.30
CA PRO A 276 17.03 -22.46 -48.86
C PRO A 276 18.51 -22.81 -48.72
N ASP A 277 18.82 -23.90 -48.03
CA ASP A 277 20.20 -24.38 -47.89
C ASP A 277 20.87 -24.55 -49.28
N PRO A 278 22.18 -24.27 -49.43
CA PRO A 278 22.89 -24.40 -50.71
C PRO A 278 22.66 -25.72 -51.44
N ILE A 279 22.53 -26.84 -50.71
CA ILE A 279 22.26 -28.17 -51.30
C ILE A 279 20.88 -28.20 -51.95
N VAL A 280 19.87 -27.70 -51.25
CA VAL A 280 18.50 -27.59 -51.76
C VAL A 280 18.46 -26.65 -52.97
N LYS A 281 19.13 -25.50 -52.87
CA LYS A 281 19.21 -24.50 -53.94
C LYS A 281 19.83 -25.09 -55.22
N ALA A 282 20.90 -25.88 -55.08
CA ALA A 282 21.51 -26.59 -56.20
C ALA A 282 20.56 -27.61 -56.84
N ARG A 283 19.81 -28.38 -56.02
CA ARG A 283 18.80 -29.34 -56.51
C ARG A 283 17.66 -28.63 -57.25
N ILE A 284 17.20 -27.48 -56.75
CA ILE A 284 16.20 -26.64 -57.42
C ILE A 284 16.73 -26.12 -58.76
N ALA A 285 17.96 -25.60 -58.81
CA ALA A 285 18.58 -25.11 -60.03
C ALA A 285 18.75 -26.21 -61.08
N ALA A 286 19.04 -27.44 -60.64
CA ALA A 286 19.09 -28.64 -61.47
C ALA A 286 17.70 -29.19 -61.86
N LYS A 287 16.61 -28.50 -61.51
CA LYS A 287 15.22 -28.92 -61.75
C LYS A 287 14.87 -30.31 -61.19
N ARG A 288 15.55 -30.73 -60.13
CA ARG A 288 15.23 -31.98 -59.41
C ARG A 288 14.02 -31.77 -58.51
N THR A 289 13.23 -32.82 -58.32
CA THR A 289 12.18 -32.85 -57.28
C THR A 289 12.84 -32.69 -55.91
N THR A 290 12.33 -31.75 -55.10
CA THR A 290 12.84 -31.49 -53.74
C THR A 290 11.74 -31.66 -52.69
N ASN A 291 12.00 -32.52 -51.70
CA ASN A 291 11.20 -32.79 -50.51
C ASN A 291 11.94 -32.25 -49.28
N ILE A 292 11.33 -31.31 -48.57
CA ILE A 292 11.86 -30.79 -47.30
C ILE A 292 10.92 -31.14 -46.17
N LEU A 293 11.48 -31.57 -45.04
CA LEU A 293 10.74 -31.75 -43.81
C LEU A 293 10.89 -30.52 -42.90
N VAL A 294 9.78 -29.97 -42.46
CA VAL A 294 9.73 -28.89 -41.44
C VAL A 294 9.08 -29.44 -40.18
N VAL A 295 9.82 -29.41 -39.06
CA VAL A 295 9.35 -29.89 -37.76
C VAL A 295 9.06 -28.70 -36.85
N GLY A 296 7.80 -28.59 -36.40
CA GLY A 296 7.38 -27.61 -35.39
C GLY A 296 5.97 -27.06 -35.63
N GLY A 297 5.25 -26.70 -34.55
CA GLY A 297 3.89 -26.17 -34.62
C GLY A 297 3.75 -24.65 -34.48
N GLY A 298 4.87 -23.91 -34.51
CA GLY A 298 4.89 -22.46 -34.28
C GLY A 298 4.80 -21.60 -35.55
N LEU A 299 4.87 -20.28 -35.37
CA LEU A 299 4.88 -19.34 -36.50
C LEU A 299 6.11 -19.50 -37.39
N THR A 300 7.29 -19.75 -36.80
CA THR A 300 8.54 -19.94 -37.54
C THR A 300 8.49 -21.13 -38.48
N SER A 301 7.89 -22.26 -38.08
CA SER A 301 7.74 -23.40 -39.01
C SER A 301 6.81 -23.05 -40.17
N ALA A 302 5.69 -22.36 -39.92
CA ALA A 302 4.81 -21.91 -41.00
C ALA A 302 5.47 -20.90 -41.96
N GLN A 303 6.31 -20.01 -41.43
CA GLN A 303 7.10 -19.07 -42.22
C GLN A 303 8.11 -19.80 -43.11
N LEU A 304 8.85 -20.76 -42.54
CA LEU A 304 9.79 -21.59 -43.29
C LEU A 304 9.10 -22.40 -44.38
N THR A 305 7.95 -23.01 -44.08
CA THR A 305 7.15 -23.76 -45.05
C THR A 305 6.70 -22.88 -46.22
N ASP A 306 6.15 -21.70 -45.94
CA ASP A 306 5.75 -20.74 -46.99
C ASP A 306 6.96 -20.27 -47.80
N LEU A 307 8.06 -19.93 -47.14
CA LEU A 307 9.27 -19.44 -47.78
C LEU A 307 9.94 -20.50 -48.66
N ALA A 308 10.02 -21.75 -48.22
CA ALA A 308 10.56 -22.88 -48.98
C ALA A 308 9.84 -23.02 -50.32
N ILE A 309 8.50 -23.05 -50.29
CA ILE A 309 7.67 -23.21 -51.48
C ILE A 309 7.81 -21.99 -52.40
N ARG A 310 7.84 -20.76 -51.85
CA ARG A 310 8.07 -19.53 -52.63
C ARG A 310 9.45 -19.47 -53.27
N LYS A 311 10.45 -20.14 -52.68
CA LYS A 311 11.83 -20.22 -53.18
C LYS A 311 12.08 -21.41 -54.11
N GLY A 312 11.04 -22.16 -54.49
CA GLY A 312 11.12 -23.18 -55.55
C GLY A 312 11.20 -24.63 -55.06
N VAL A 313 11.07 -24.89 -53.77
CA VAL A 313 10.97 -26.27 -53.23
C VAL A 313 9.73 -26.96 -53.79
N THR A 314 9.87 -28.19 -54.26
CA THR A 314 8.78 -28.92 -54.95
C THR A 314 7.68 -29.30 -53.98
N LYS A 315 8.04 -29.89 -52.82
CA LYS A 315 7.09 -30.32 -51.80
C LYS A 315 7.66 -30.13 -50.39
N VAL A 316 6.85 -29.59 -49.49
CA VAL A 316 7.18 -29.49 -48.06
C VAL A 316 6.30 -30.44 -47.27
N TRP A 317 6.92 -31.21 -46.38
CA TRP A 317 6.29 -32.09 -45.41
C TRP A 317 6.39 -31.40 -44.06
N HIS A 318 5.27 -31.00 -43.47
CA HIS A 318 5.26 -30.21 -42.24
C HIS A 318 4.65 -31.04 -41.10
N VAL A 319 5.48 -31.41 -40.13
CA VAL A 319 5.11 -32.24 -38.99
C VAL A 319 5.04 -31.41 -37.70
N MET A 320 4.00 -31.63 -36.90
CA MET A 320 3.89 -31.06 -35.56
C MET A 320 3.25 -32.03 -34.56
N ARG A 321 3.81 -32.09 -33.35
CA ARG A 321 3.40 -33.02 -32.28
C ARG A 321 2.03 -32.77 -31.65
N GLY A 322 1.41 -31.61 -31.92
CA GLY A 322 0.14 -31.21 -31.33
C GLY A 322 -0.87 -30.75 -32.39
N PRO A 323 -2.06 -30.31 -31.98
CA PRO A 323 -3.05 -29.80 -32.92
C PRO A 323 -2.60 -28.47 -33.54
N LEU A 324 -3.08 -28.20 -34.75
CA LEU A 324 -2.89 -26.91 -35.42
C LEU A 324 -3.64 -25.81 -34.65
N ARG A 325 -2.90 -24.88 -34.04
CA ARG A 325 -3.47 -23.75 -33.28
C ARG A 325 -3.34 -22.46 -34.07
N ILE A 326 -4.46 -21.79 -34.31
CA ILE A 326 -4.51 -20.50 -35.02
C ILE A 326 -4.74 -19.39 -34.00
N LYS A 327 -3.75 -18.51 -33.82
CA LYS A 327 -3.82 -17.37 -32.90
C LYS A 327 -3.22 -16.14 -33.54
N HIS A 328 -3.82 -14.97 -33.32
CA HIS A 328 -3.21 -13.70 -33.72
C HIS A 328 -1.90 -13.45 -32.95
N PHE A 329 -1.89 -13.76 -31.65
CA PHE A 329 -0.77 -13.47 -30.75
C PHE A 329 -0.28 -14.73 -30.02
N ASP A 330 0.93 -14.65 -29.45
CA ASP A 330 1.52 -15.77 -28.68
C ASP A 330 0.79 -16.03 -27.37
N VAL A 331 0.05 -15.05 -26.86
CA VAL A 331 -0.81 -15.12 -25.67
C VAL A 331 -2.28 -14.98 -26.10
N GLY A 332 -3.20 -15.53 -25.31
CA GLY A 332 -4.64 -15.36 -25.54
C GLY A 332 -5.08 -13.88 -25.52
N LEU A 333 -6.17 -13.55 -26.21
CA LEU A 333 -6.69 -12.17 -26.28
C LEU A 333 -7.09 -11.65 -24.91
N GLU A 334 -7.47 -12.52 -23.98
CA GLU A 334 -7.76 -12.20 -22.58
C GLU A 334 -6.56 -11.61 -21.82
N TRP A 335 -5.33 -11.80 -22.31
CA TRP A 335 -4.11 -11.20 -21.76
C TRP A 335 -3.76 -9.83 -22.35
N MET A 336 -4.54 -9.36 -23.33
CA MET A 336 -4.23 -8.13 -24.05
C MET A 336 -5.42 -7.21 -24.27
N GLY A 337 -6.65 -7.73 -24.25
CA GLY A 337 -7.88 -6.96 -24.41
C GLY A 337 -8.61 -6.72 -23.09
N LYS A 338 -9.94 -6.77 -23.11
CA LYS A 338 -10.85 -6.42 -22.02
C LYS A 338 -10.53 -7.06 -20.66
N PHE A 339 -10.03 -8.29 -20.65
CA PHE A 339 -9.75 -9.03 -19.42
C PHE A 339 -8.28 -8.98 -18.97
N LYS A 340 -7.42 -8.22 -19.68
CA LYS A 340 -5.98 -8.13 -19.40
C LYS A 340 -5.71 -7.83 -17.93
N ASN A 341 -6.37 -6.81 -17.37
CA ASN A 341 -6.10 -6.37 -16.01
C ASN A 341 -6.50 -7.44 -14.97
N ALA A 342 -7.55 -8.21 -15.24
CA ALA A 342 -7.97 -9.31 -14.38
C ALA A 342 -6.99 -10.49 -14.46
N LYS A 343 -6.54 -10.85 -15.68
CA LYS A 343 -5.55 -11.92 -15.88
C LYS A 343 -4.18 -11.56 -15.30
N GLN A 344 -3.73 -10.32 -15.49
CA GLN A 344 -2.51 -9.82 -14.87
C GLN A 344 -2.62 -9.77 -13.35
N ALA A 345 -3.75 -9.33 -12.79
CA ALA A 345 -3.98 -9.37 -11.35
C ALA A 345 -3.90 -10.80 -10.82
N GLN A 346 -4.63 -11.75 -11.44
CA GLN A 346 -4.58 -13.16 -11.06
C GLN A 346 -3.14 -13.69 -11.06
N PHE A 347 -2.35 -13.35 -12.08
CA PHE A 347 -0.94 -13.77 -12.18
C PHE A 347 -0.06 -13.16 -11.09
N TYR A 348 -0.23 -11.87 -10.78
CA TYR A 348 0.57 -11.21 -9.75
C TYR A 348 0.18 -11.62 -8.33
N TYR A 349 -1.09 -12.00 -8.11
CA TYR A 349 -1.60 -12.50 -6.84
C TYR A 349 -1.44 -14.00 -6.61
N ALA A 350 -0.95 -14.75 -7.61
CA ALA A 350 -0.67 -16.19 -7.47
C ALA A 350 0.19 -16.48 -6.22
N ASP A 351 -0.17 -17.52 -5.48
CA ASP A 351 0.41 -17.84 -4.17
C ASP A 351 1.79 -18.48 -4.30
N SER A 352 2.13 -19.01 -5.49
CA SER A 352 3.40 -19.69 -5.75
C SER A 352 3.91 -19.46 -7.18
N ASP A 353 5.21 -19.70 -7.38
CA ASP A 353 5.83 -19.65 -8.71
C ASP A 353 5.45 -20.85 -9.59
N ASP A 354 5.07 -21.97 -8.99
CA ASP A 354 4.52 -23.13 -9.70
C ASP A 354 3.17 -22.79 -10.34
N GLU A 355 2.27 -22.11 -9.61
CA GLU A 355 1.02 -21.60 -10.18
C GLU A 355 1.28 -20.64 -11.34
N ARG A 356 2.24 -19.71 -11.19
CA ARG A 356 2.61 -18.76 -12.26
C ARG A 356 3.09 -19.47 -13.52
N ILE A 357 3.84 -20.56 -13.38
CA ILE A 357 4.30 -21.36 -14.52
C ILE A 357 3.13 -21.99 -15.26
N GLU A 358 2.18 -22.57 -14.54
CA GLU A 358 1.00 -23.17 -15.15
C GLU A 358 0.16 -22.11 -15.89
N MET A 359 -0.01 -20.92 -15.30
CA MET A 359 -0.65 -19.80 -15.98
C MET A 359 0.09 -19.39 -17.26
N ILE A 360 1.42 -19.36 -17.26
CA ILE A 360 2.23 -19.05 -18.45
C ILE A 360 2.07 -20.13 -19.52
N LYS A 361 2.12 -21.41 -19.12
CA LYS A 361 1.94 -22.56 -20.03
C LYS A 361 0.55 -22.54 -20.67
N GLU A 362 -0.49 -22.30 -19.87
CA GLU A 362 -1.88 -22.20 -20.32
C GLU A 362 -2.07 -21.03 -21.30
N ALA A 363 -1.66 -19.83 -20.90
CA ALA A 363 -1.82 -18.61 -21.69
C ALA A 363 -1.15 -18.69 -23.06
N ARG A 364 0.07 -19.24 -23.10
CA ARG A 364 0.81 -19.40 -24.36
C ARG A 364 0.27 -20.57 -25.17
N GLY A 365 0.00 -21.70 -24.52
CA GLY A 365 -0.56 -22.88 -25.15
C GLY A 365 0.30 -23.37 -26.33
N GLY A 366 1.63 -23.39 -26.16
CA GLY A 366 2.57 -23.91 -27.17
C GLY A 366 2.65 -23.09 -28.47
N GLY A 367 3.13 -23.73 -29.53
CA GLY A 367 3.26 -23.12 -30.85
C GLY A 367 1.91 -22.78 -31.47
N SER A 368 1.82 -21.62 -32.12
CA SER A 368 0.64 -21.18 -32.86
C SER A 368 1.03 -20.44 -34.13
N ILE A 369 0.13 -20.49 -35.12
CA ILE A 369 0.29 -19.87 -36.43
C ILE A 369 -0.74 -18.73 -36.57
N THR A 370 -0.36 -17.64 -37.23
CA THR A 370 -1.28 -16.52 -37.45
C THR A 370 -2.28 -16.82 -38.56
N PRO A 371 -3.47 -16.20 -38.58
CA PRO A 371 -4.46 -16.41 -39.65
C PRO A 371 -3.91 -16.14 -41.06
N VAL A 372 -2.98 -15.18 -41.18
CA VAL A 372 -2.30 -14.86 -42.44
C VAL A 372 -1.50 -16.04 -42.95
N PHE A 373 -0.64 -16.62 -42.11
CA PHE A 373 0.16 -17.77 -42.51
C PHE A 373 -0.69 -19.03 -42.67
N HIS A 374 -1.72 -19.22 -41.83
CA HIS A 374 -2.67 -20.31 -42.04
C HIS A 374 -3.37 -20.24 -43.42
N LYS A 375 -3.75 -19.03 -43.88
CA LYS A 375 -4.28 -18.83 -45.23
C LYS A 375 -3.27 -19.19 -46.32
N ARG A 376 -1.98 -18.84 -46.13
CA ARG A 376 -0.90 -19.22 -47.06
C ARG A 376 -0.68 -20.74 -47.09
N LEU A 377 -0.60 -21.39 -45.94
CA LEU A 377 -0.47 -22.85 -45.85
C LEU A 377 -1.67 -23.56 -46.51
N LYS A 378 -2.90 -23.07 -46.31
CA LYS A 378 -4.09 -23.59 -47.01
C LYS A 378 -3.97 -23.50 -48.53
N LYS A 379 -3.44 -22.39 -49.06
CA LYS A 379 -3.19 -22.26 -50.50
C LYS A 379 -2.20 -23.33 -50.97
N HIS A 380 -1.12 -23.56 -50.22
CA HIS A 380 -0.11 -24.56 -50.56
C HIS A 380 -0.65 -26.00 -50.50
N LEU A 381 -1.49 -26.31 -49.51
CA LEU A 381 -2.23 -27.58 -49.40
C LEU A 381 -3.11 -27.82 -50.63
N LEU A 382 -3.90 -26.81 -51.06
CA LEU A 382 -4.75 -26.91 -52.25
C LEU A 382 -3.94 -27.16 -53.53
N THR A 383 -2.75 -26.58 -53.63
CA THR A 383 -1.83 -26.80 -54.75
C THR A 383 -0.99 -28.08 -54.63
N LYS A 384 -1.22 -28.90 -53.59
CA LYS A 384 -0.45 -30.14 -53.28
C LYS A 384 1.07 -29.94 -53.13
N LYS A 385 1.50 -28.71 -52.83
CA LYS A 385 2.91 -28.37 -52.56
C LYS A 385 3.28 -28.52 -51.07
N LEU A 386 2.30 -28.72 -50.21
CA LEU A 386 2.44 -28.92 -48.78
C LEU A 386 1.63 -30.13 -48.35
N GLU A 387 2.20 -30.96 -47.48
CA GLU A 387 1.48 -31.92 -46.63
C GLU A 387 1.65 -31.50 -45.18
N LEU A 388 0.55 -31.46 -44.42
CA LEU A 388 0.54 -30.98 -43.04
C LEU A 388 0.03 -32.06 -42.11
N PHE A 389 0.90 -32.54 -41.22
CA PHE A 389 0.61 -33.61 -40.27
C PHE A 389 0.60 -33.06 -38.85
N THR A 390 -0.60 -32.99 -38.27
CA THR A 390 -0.82 -32.61 -36.87
C THR A 390 -0.77 -33.84 -35.97
N GLU A 391 -0.56 -33.63 -34.67
CA GLU A 391 -0.53 -34.71 -33.67
C GLU A 391 0.43 -35.85 -34.06
N THR A 392 1.52 -35.47 -34.75
CA THR A 392 2.49 -36.37 -35.34
C THR A 392 3.86 -36.01 -34.81
N SER A 393 4.57 -36.98 -34.26
CA SER A 393 5.94 -36.80 -33.76
C SER A 393 6.92 -37.54 -34.65
N LEU A 394 8.04 -36.90 -34.95
CA LEU A 394 9.20 -37.56 -35.55
C LEU A 394 9.87 -38.41 -34.47
N VAL A 395 9.90 -39.73 -34.66
CA VAL A 395 10.41 -40.69 -33.67
C VAL A 395 11.74 -41.29 -34.05
N ASP A 396 12.04 -41.35 -35.35
CA ASP A 396 13.36 -41.76 -35.84
C ASP A 396 13.71 -41.08 -37.16
N ALA A 397 15.01 -40.97 -37.46
CA ALA A 397 15.50 -40.43 -38.72
C ALA A 397 16.90 -40.97 -39.05
N GLN A 398 17.06 -41.58 -40.23
CA GLN A 398 18.31 -42.16 -40.71
C GLN A 398 18.80 -41.44 -41.97
N PHE A 399 20.09 -41.09 -42.00
CA PHE A 399 20.70 -40.43 -43.15
C PHE A 399 21.29 -41.45 -44.11
N ASP A 400 20.91 -41.36 -45.38
CA ASP A 400 21.54 -42.08 -46.48
C ASP A 400 22.61 -41.16 -47.10
N ALA A 401 23.87 -41.51 -46.88
CA ALA A 401 25.02 -40.75 -47.36
C ALA A 401 25.25 -40.88 -48.88
N GLU A 402 24.82 -41.98 -49.51
CA GLU A 402 24.99 -42.19 -50.95
C GLU A 402 24.05 -41.26 -51.74
N ASN A 403 22.79 -41.19 -51.31
CA ASN A 403 21.77 -40.38 -51.96
C ASN A 403 21.71 -38.93 -51.40
N GLY A 404 22.33 -38.70 -50.23
CA GLY A 404 22.28 -37.43 -49.52
C GLY A 404 20.84 -37.06 -49.18
N THR A 405 20.13 -37.95 -48.49
CA THR A 405 18.72 -37.78 -48.10
C THR A 405 18.42 -38.44 -46.75
N TRP A 406 17.39 -37.94 -46.06
CA TRP A 406 16.89 -38.51 -44.80
C TRP A 406 15.67 -39.41 -45.04
N SER A 407 15.69 -40.60 -44.46
CA SER A 407 14.50 -41.42 -44.24
C SER A 407 14.00 -41.17 -42.82
N VAL A 408 12.70 -40.99 -42.63
CA VAL A 408 12.11 -40.57 -41.36
C VAL A 408 10.97 -41.50 -40.93
N GLN A 409 10.84 -41.72 -39.63
CA GLN A 409 9.74 -42.46 -39.04
C GLN A 409 8.93 -41.55 -38.11
N THR A 410 7.61 -41.64 -38.20
CA THR A 410 6.70 -40.83 -37.38
C THR A 410 5.78 -41.67 -36.53
N LYS A 411 5.21 -41.06 -35.49
CA LYS A 411 4.11 -41.59 -34.71
C LYS A 411 2.93 -40.60 -34.72
N PRO A 412 1.76 -40.96 -35.26
CA PRO A 412 1.47 -42.23 -35.98
C PRO A 412 2.33 -42.38 -37.26
N PRO A 413 2.54 -43.61 -37.77
CA PRO A 413 3.31 -43.84 -38.99
C PRO A 413 2.68 -43.18 -40.22
N ILE A 414 3.49 -42.46 -40.99
CA ILE A 414 3.11 -41.83 -42.26
C ILE A 414 4.12 -42.25 -43.30
N ASP A 415 3.64 -42.66 -44.47
CA ASP A 415 4.48 -42.92 -45.63
C ASP A 415 5.01 -41.59 -46.20
N MET A 416 6.32 -41.37 -46.05
CA MET A 416 7.01 -40.15 -46.47
C MET A 416 8.16 -40.49 -47.41
N PRO A 417 8.41 -39.69 -48.46
CA PRO A 417 9.56 -39.87 -49.33
C PRO A 417 10.86 -39.54 -48.60
N ALA A 418 11.99 -39.87 -49.23
CA ALA A 418 13.29 -39.40 -48.76
C ALA A 418 13.36 -37.86 -48.79
N MET A 419 13.86 -37.25 -47.72
CA MET A 419 13.91 -35.80 -47.51
C MET A 419 15.29 -35.26 -47.87
N ASP A 420 15.35 -34.25 -48.73
CA ASP A 420 16.60 -33.58 -49.09
C ASP A 420 17.17 -32.77 -47.92
N TYR A 421 16.31 -32.23 -47.06
CA TYR A 421 16.72 -31.41 -45.92
C TYR A 421 15.66 -31.40 -44.82
N MET A 422 16.09 -31.25 -43.57
CA MET A 422 15.20 -31.12 -42.41
C MET A 422 15.42 -29.80 -41.64
N TYR A 423 14.37 -29.00 -41.51
CA TYR A 423 14.38 -27.78 -40.68
C TYR A 423 13.65 -28.00 -39.36
N PHE A 424 14.33 -27.74 -38.26
CA PHE A 424 13.77 -27.81 -36.91
C PHE A 424 13.41 -26.40 -36.41
N ALA A 425 12.12 -26.09 -36.39
CA ALA A 425 11.56 -24.89 -35.80
C ALA A 425 10.89 -25.23 -34.46
N THR A 426 11.66 -25.87 -33.59
CA THR A 426 11.22 -26.46 -32.32
C THR A 426 11.32 -25.50 -31.13
N GLY A 427 11.79 -24.27 -31.37
CA GLY A 427 11.95 -23.25 -30.34
C GLY A 427 13.19 -23.47 -29.47
N ILE A 428 13.33 -22.65 -28.42
CA ILE A 428 14.44 -22.73 -27.47
C ILE A 428 13.82 -22.92 -26.08
N GLN A 429 14.22 -23.99 -25.41
CA GLN A 429 13.89 -24.21 -24.00
C GLN A 429 14.78 -23.32 -23.14
N THR A 430 14.17 -22.67 -22.14
CA THR A 430 14.90 -21.82 -21.21
C THR A 430 15.22 -22.59 -19.95
N ASP A 431 16.47 -22.50 -19.54
CA ASP A 431 16.97 -23.04 -18.28
C ASP A 431 18.15 -22.19 -17.81
N PHE A 432 17.90 -21.33 -16.84
CA PHE A 432 18.92 -20.41 -16.31
C PHE A 432 20.07 -21.13 -15.61
N SER A 433 19.83 -22.32 -15.04
CA SER A 433 20.85 -23.08 -14.31
C SER A 433 21.94 -23.61 -15.25
N SER A 434 21.61 -23.83 -16.53
CA SER A 434 22.53 -24.29 -17.56
C SER A 434 23.35 -23.19 -18.23
N LEU A 435 23.16 -21.92 -17.87
CA LEU A 435 23.84 -20.78 -18.52
C LEU A 435 25.31 -20.70 -18.06
N PRO A 436 26.31 -20.86 -18.96
CA PRO A 436 27.72 -20.95 -18.55
C PRO A 436 28.24 -19.71 -17.83
N TYR A 437 27.80 -18.52 -18.24
CA TYR A 437 28.25 -17.26 -17.67
C TYR A 437 27.65 -16.96 -16.28
N LEU A 438 26.66 -17.73 -15.81
CA LEU A 438 26.04 -17.56 -14.48
C LEU A 438 26.54 -18.53 -13.43
N GLN A 439 27.41 -19.48 -13.76
CA GLN A 439 27.79 -20.56 -12.83
C GLN A 439 28.37 -20.04 -11.51
N THR A 440 29.23 -19.02 -11.56
CA THR A 440 29.81 -18.41 -10.35
C THR A 440 28.77 -17.66 -9.52
N ILE A 441 27.83 -16.95 -10.16
CA ILE A 441 26.73 -16.28 -9.45
C ILE A 441 25.81 -17.32 -8.78
N LEU A 442 25.51 -18.43 -9.47
CA LEU A 442 24.69 -19.53 -8.93
C LEU A 442 25.35 -20.20 -7.71
N GLU A 443 26.68 -20.34 -7.74
CA GLU A 443 27.45 -20.91 -6.64
C GLU A 443 27.50 -19.98 -5.42
N LYS A 444 27.83 -18.69 -5.63
CA LYS A 444 27.97 -17.72 -4.53
C LYS A 444 26.63 -17.23 -3.98
N TYR A 445 25.63 -17.09 -4.84
CA TYR A 445 24.33 -16.49 -4.54
C TYR A 445 23.21 -17.37 -5.10
N PRO A 446 23.01 -18.58 -4.55
CA PRO A 446 22.01 -19.51 -5.07
C PRO A 446 20.59 -18.91 -4.97
N ILE A 447 19.78 -19.18 -5.99
CA ILE A 447 18.35 -18.87 -5.99
C ILE A 447 17.55 -20.09 -6.44
N GLU A 448 16.30 -20.17 -5.98
CA GLU A 448 15.40 -21.22 -6.47
C GLU A 448 15.09 -21.03 -7.96
N GLY A 449 14.87 -22.17 -8.62
CA GLY A 449 14.39 -22.25 -9.98
C GLY A 449 13.08 -23.01 -10.06
N ARG A 450 12.19 -22.59 -10.94
CA ARG A 450 10.97 -23.35 -11.29
C ARG A 450 10.80 -23.39 -12.80
N GLY A 451 10.66 -24.60 -13.35
CA GLY A 451 10.45 -24.81 -14.79
C GLY A 451 11.52 -24.22 -15.72
N GLY A 452 12.77 -24.10 -15.24
CA GLY A 452 13.88 -23.48 -15.97
C GLY A 452 13.95 -21.95 -15.86
N PHE A 453 13.07 -21.32 -15.08
CA PHE A 453 13.08 -19.88 -14.81
C PHE A 453 13.62 -19.58 -13.41
N PRO A 454 14.39 -18.49 -13.24
CA PRO A 454 14.90 -18.07 -11.93
C PRO A 454 13.80 -17.39 -11.10
N CYS A 455 13.70 -17.73 -9.80
CA CYS A 455 12.76 -17.13 -8.85
C CYS A 455 13.26 -15.76 -8.33
N ILE A 456 13.43 -14.81 -9.25
CA ILE A 456 13.88 -13.43 -8.98
C ILE A 456 12.85 -12.62 -8.18
N ASN A 457 13.23 -11.46 -7.64
CA ASN A 457 12.32 -10.60 -6.88
C ASN A 457 11.37 -9.76 -7.79
N ASN A 458 10.52 -8.93 -7.19
CA ASN A 458 9.51 -8.14 -7.93
C ASN A 458 10.11 -7.02 -8.81
N ASP A 459 11.34 -6.60 -8.52
CA ASP A 459 12.10 -5.61 -9.29
C ASP A 459 12.79 -6.25 -10.51
N LEU A 460 12.57 -7.54 -10.73
CA LEU A 460 13.24 -8.39 -11.71
C LEU A 460 14.72 -8.59 -11.42
N MET A 461 15.12 -8.49 -10.15
CA MET A 461 16.49 -8.61 -9.70
C MET A 461 16.75 -9.97 -9.06
N TRP A 462 17.97 -10.49 -9.20
CA TRP A 462 18.40 -11.81 -8.75
C TRP A 462 17.96 -12.10 -7.31
N ASN A 463 18.33 -11.23 -6.38
CA ASN A 463 17.80 -11.12 -5.02
C ASN A 463 18.09 -9.70 -4.50
N ASP A 464 17.66 -9.35 -3.29
CA ASP A 464 17.79 -7.98 -2.75
C ASP A 464 19.24 -7.48 -2.61
N ASP A 465 20.22 -8.39 -2.53
CA ASP A 465 21.65 -8.12 -2.31
C ASP A 465 22.50 -8.12 -3.59
N VAL A 466 22.01 -8.74 -4.67
CA VAL A 466 22.75 -8.91 -5.94
C VAL A 466 22.04 -8.13 -7.05
N PRO A 467 22.56 -6.96 -7.48
CA PRO A 467 21.92 -6.08 -8.47
C PRO A 467 22.07 -6.56 -9.93
N LEU A 468 21.80 -7.86 -10.14
CA LEU A 468 21.72 -8.52 -11.43
C LEU A 468 20.25 -8.61 -11.85
N PHE A 469 19.86 -7.86 -12.87
CA PHE A 469 18.49 -7.77 -13.34
C PHE A 469 18.24 -8.70 -14.53
N MET A 470 17.07 -9.32 -14.57
CA MET A 470 16.63 -10.19 -15.66
C MET A 470 15.54 -9.50 -16.44
N MET A 471 15.62 -9.56 -17.77
CA MET A 471 14.62 -8.97 -18.65
C MET A 471 14.16 -9.97 -19.71
N GLY A 472 12.94 -9.78 -20.21
CA GLY A 472 12.37 -10.66 -21.23
C GLY A 472 12.03 -12.05 -20.68
N ARG A 473 12.43 -13.12 -21.39
CA ARG A 473 12.01 -14.48 -21.06
C ARG A 473 12.48 -14.96 -19.68
N LEU A 474 13.68 -14.58 -19.23
CA LEU A 474 14.18 -14.96 -17.91
C LEU A 474 13.36 -14.34 -16.76
N ALA A 475 12.63 -13.26 -17.01
CA ALA A 475 11.79 -12.58 -16.04
C ALA A 475 10.31 -13.01 -16.07
N ALA A 476 9.98 -14.10 -16.78
CA ALA A 476 8.59 -14.50 -17.02
C ALA A 476 7.78 -14.74 -15.74
N LEU A 477 8.39 -15.27 -14.67
CA LEU A 477 7.73 -15.49 -13.37
C LEU A 477 7.27 -14.20 -12.68
N ARG A 478 7.74 -13.03 -13.13
CA ARG A 478 7.37 -11.73 -12.57
C ARG A 478 6.69 -10.82 -13.58
N LEU A 479 6.99 -10.95 -14.87
CA LEU A 479 6.40 -10.16 -15.95
C LEU A 479 5.10 -10.77 -16.50
N GLY A 480 4.97 -12.10 -16.48
CA GLY A 480 3.82 -12.83 -17.01
C GLY A 480 4.05 -13.41 -18.42
N PRO A 481 2.99 -13.97 -19.05
CA PRO A 481 3.11 -14.78 -20.27
C PRO A 481 3.65 -14.04 -21.50
N ALA A 482 3.52 -12.71 -21.52
CA ALA A 482 4.02 -11.84 -22.59
C ALA A 482 5.48 -11.40 -22.40
N ALA A 483 6.16 -11.83 -21.32
CA ALA A 483 7.56 -11.47 -21.04
C ALA A 483 8.52 -11.72 -22.22
N PRO A 484 8.40 -12.82 -23.01
CA PRO A 484 9.26 -13.04 -24.17
C PRO A 484 8.97 -12.14 -25.39
N ASN A 485 7.94 -11.30 -25.34
CA ASN A 485 7.44 -10.47 -26.43
C ASN A 485 7.75 -8.98 -26.18
N LEU A 486 7.51 -8.12 -27.19
CA LEU A 486 7.75 -6.67 -27.09
C LEU A 486 6.97 -6.00 -25.95
N GLY A 487 5.74 -6.46 -25.64
CA GLY A 487 4.99 -5.96 -24.49
C GLY A 487 5.67 -6.26 -23.14
N GLY A 488 6.43 -7.35 -23.05
CA GLY A 488 7.27 -7.66 -21.89
C GLY A 488 8.50 -6.75 -21.77
N ALA A 489 8.99 -6.21 -22.89
CA ALA A 489 10.15 -5.33 -22.91
C ALA A 489 9.83 -3.97 -22.24
N GLN A 490 8.71 -3.32 -22.58
CA GLN A 490 8.33 -2.06 -21.93
C GLN A 490 8.10 -2.21 -20.43
N VAL A 491 7.31 -3.21 -20.04
CA VAL A 491 7.00 -3.46 -18.62
C VAL A 491 8.27 -3.84 -17.83
N GLY A 492 9.16 -4.62 -18.44
CA GLY A 492 10.46 -4.95 -17.84
C GLY A 492 11.37 -3.75 -17.67
N ALA A 493 11.47 -2.90 -18.70
CA ALA A 493 12.28 -1.69 -18.67
C ALA A 493 11.80 -0.73 -17.58
N GLU A 494 10.47 -0.53 -17.49
CA GLU A 494 9.85 0.32 -16.49
C GLU A 494 10.18 -0.15 -15.06
N ARG A 495 10.09 -1.46 -14.80
CA ARG A 495 10.41 -2.03 -13.48
C ARG A 495 11.87 -1.88 -13.09
N ILE A 496 12.77 -2.24 -14.00
CA ILE A 496 14.21 -2.28 -13.74
C ILE A 496 14.75 -0.86 -13.54
N ALA A 497 14.29 0.12 -14.32
CA ALA A 497 14.79 1.48 -14.26
C ALA A 497 14.66 2.10 -12.85
N TRP A 498 13.50 1.94 -12.19
CA TRP A 498 13.31 2.44 -10.83
C TRP A 498 14.18 1.74 -9.79
N ALA A 499 14.40 0.43 -9.96
CA ALA A 499 15.27 -0.33 -9.07
C ALA A 499 16.75 0.04 -9.20
N ILE A 500 17.18 0.48 -10.38
CA ILE A 500 18.51 1.04 -10.63
C ILE A 500 18.61 2.46 -10.06
N GLU A 501 17.59 3.30 -10.24
CA GLU A 501 17.53 4.65 -9.67
C GLU A 501 17.65 4.67 -8.14
N ASP A 502 17.03 3.72 -7.45
CA ASP A 502 17.10 3.61 -5.99
C ASP A 502 18.48 3.13 -5.50
N ARG A 503 19.36 2.64 -6.37
CA ARG A 503 20.68 2.07 -6.01
C ARG A 503 21.88 2.88 -6.47
N VAL A 504 21.78 3.60 -7.57
CA VAL A 504 22.88 4.45 -8.05
C VAL A 504 22.73 5.82 -7.38
N ALA A 505 23.52 6.04 -6.32
CA ALA A 505 23.50 7.27 -5.53
C ALA A 505 23.81 8.52 -6.38
N ARG A 506 23.20 9.65 -6.01
CA ARG A 506 23.52 10.95 -6.60
C ARG A 506 24.84 11.46 -6.03
N PRO A 507 25.75 12.04 -6.83
CA PRO A 507 26.86 12.80 -6.27
C PRO A 507 26.30 13.98 -5.46
N GLY A 508 26.40 13.93 -4.13
CA GLY A 508 26.15 15.09 -3.24
C GLY A 508 24.95 15.06 -2.29
N GLU A 509 24.21 13.95 -2.12
CA GLU A 509 23.04 13.91 -1.21
C GLU A 509 23.00 12.69 -0.26
N ASP A 510 24.10 12.36 0.44
CA ASP A 510 24.14 11.18 1.34
C ASP A 510 24.04 11.43 2.85
N GLU A 511 23.73 12.64 3.34
CA GLU A 511 23.71 12.87 4.80
C GLU A 511 22.34 13.20 5.44
N ALA A 512 21.25 13.34 4.66
CA ALA A 512 20.01 13.92 5.19
C ALA A 512 18.76 13.01 5.23
N GLU A 513 18.59 12.01 4.36
CA GLU A 513 17.27 11.35 4.20
C GLU A 513 17.06 9.99 4.90
N ASP A 514 18.09 9.17 5.12
CA ASP A 514 17.88 7.78 5.60
C ASP A 514 17.44 7.69 7.08
N TYR A 515 17.65 8.76 7.85
CA TYR A 515 17.23 8.81 9.27
C TYR A 515 15.75 9.14 9.48
N ARG A 516 15.01 9.52 8.43
CA ARG A 516 13.62 9.99 8.55
C ARG A 516 12.55 8.91 8.33
N LYS A 517 12.87 7.74 7.74
CA LYS A 517 11.84 6.76 7.28
C LYS A 517 11.63 5.52 8.17
N GLY A 518 12.46 5.27 9.19
CA GLY A 518 12.29 4.11 10.11
C GLY A 518 11.23 4.32 11.20
N THR A 519 10.74 3.25 11.83
CA THR A 519 9.81 3.23 13.00
C THR A 519 10.48 3.58 14.33
N GLY A 520 11.75 4.01 14.33
CA GLY A 520 12.51 4.29 15.55
C GLY A 520 12.01 5.49 16.37
N CYS A 521 12.37 5.51 17.66
CA CYS A 521 12.01 6.60 18.57
C CYS A 521 12.64 7.93 18.11
N LYS A 522 11.99 9.05 18.43
CA LYS A 522 12.40 10.42 18.10
C LYS A 522 13.83 10.70 18.55
N THR A 523 14.21 10.30 19.77
CA THR A 523 15.58 10.46 20.28
C THR A 523 16.62 9.70 19.44
N CYS A 524 16.35 8.45 19.06
CA CYS A 524 17.26 7.67 18.20
C CYS A 524 17.33 8.23 16.78
N LYS A 525 16.21 8.71 16.23
CA LYS A 525 16.15 9.37 14.93
C LYS A 525 16.93 10.68 14.90
N ALA A 526 16.71 11.55 15.88
CA ALA A 526 17.44 12.82 16.02
C ALA A 526 18.95 12.59 16.15
N ARG A 527 19.33 11.53 16.88
CA ARG A 527 20.72 11.09 17.03
C ARG A 527 21.28 10.37 15.83
N LYS A 528 20.47 10.13 14.80
CA LYS A 528 20.88 9.38 13.63
C LYS A 528 21.43 7.98 14.01
N VAL A 529 20.71 7.23 14.86
CA VAL A 529 21.07 5.86 15.26
C VAL A 529 19.86 4.91 15.17
N LYS A 530 20.11 3.65 14.80
CA LYS A 530 19.07 2.60 14.75
C LYS A 530 18.39 2.44 16.12
N CYS A 531 17.07 2.36 16.15
CA CYS A 531 16.32 2.13 17.38
C CYS A 531 16.06 0.63 17.54
N ASP A 532 16.18 0.11 18.76
CA ASP A 532 15.80 -1.28 19.09
C ASP A 532 14.30 -1.43 19.38
N GLU A 533 13.59 -0.31 19.38
CA GLU A 533 12.14 -0.31 19.21
C GLU A 533 11.37 -0.91 20.42
N THR A 534 12.02 -1.04 21.58
CA THR A 534 11.34 -1.45 22.81
C THR A 534 10.49 -0.32 23.41
N TRP A 535 9.34 -0.68 23.98
CA TRP A 535 8.40 0.24 24.63
C TRP A 535 8.36 0.02 26.16
N PRO A 536 8.26 1.07 27.01
CA PRO A 536 8.03 2.49 26.68
C PRO A 536 9.29 3.26 26.23
N ARG A 537 10.48 2.74 26.54
CA ARG A 537 11.76 3.35 26.16
C ARG A 537 12.62 2.33 25.43
N CYS A 538 13.29 2.78 24.38
CA CYS A 538 14.22 1.90 23.68
C CYS A 538 15.45 1.62 24.56
N LYS A 539 15.96 0.38 24.56
CA LYS A 539 17.14 -0.03 25.35
C LYS A 539 18.32 0.87 25.03
N ARG A 540 18.48 1.31 23.79
CA ARG A 540 19.58 2.19 23.38
C ARG A 540 19.51 3.58 24.03
N CYS A 541 18.33 4.12 24.31
CA CYS A 541 18.21 5.35 25.09
C CYS A 541 18.49 5.09 26.57
N LEU A 542 17.99 3.96 27.11
CA LEU A 542 18.20 3.57 28.51
C LEU A 542 19.69 3.34 28.84
N THR A 543 20.38 2.50 28.07
CA THR A 543 21.79 2.17 28.30
C THR A 543 22.72 3.36 28.12
N THR A 544 22.29 4.37 27.38
CA THR A 544 23.06 5.59 27.15
C THR A 544 22.67 6.75 28.08
N GLY A 545 21.84 6.49 29.10
CA GLY A 545 21.40 7.47 30.09
C GLY A 545 20.55 8.61 29.52
N ARG A 546 19.95 8.42 28.34
CA ARG A 546 19.21 9.47 27.62
C ARG A 546 17.69 9.27 27.70
N THR A 547 16.97 10.39 27.72
CA THR A 547 15.51 10.41 27.68
C THR A 547 14.99 9.96 26.31
N CYS A 548 14.12 8.95 26.30
CA CYS A 548 13.50 8.43 25.07
C CYS A 548 12.20 9.18 24.84
N THR A 549 12.15 10.04 23.83
CA THR A 549 11.02 10.94 23.54
C THR A 549 9.88 10.27 22.77
N GLY A 550 9.79 8.94 22.82
CA GLY A 550 8.72 8.17 22.18
C GLY A 550 8.84 8.04 20.66
N TYR A 551 7.81 7.49 20.03
CA TYR A 551 7.78 7.15 18.59
C TYR A 551 7.00 8.20 17.78
N ILE A 552 7.18 8.24 16.45
CA ILE A 552 6.44 9.16 15.58
C ILE A 552 5.17 8.46 15.10
N ALA A 553 4.01 8.93 15.54
CA ALA A 553 2.72 8.46 15.04
C ALA A 553 2.50 8.96 13.60
N PRO A 554 1.97 8.12 12.69
CA PRO A 554 1.60 8.56 11.35
C PRO A 554 0.36 9.48 11.40
N PRO A 555 0.24 10.49 10.51
CA PRO A 555 -0.92 11.38 10.52
C PRO A 555 -2.22 10.62 10.18
N PRO A 556 -3.36 10.94 10.83
CA PRO A 556 -4.67 10.36 10.52
C PRO A 556 -5.04 10.56 9.04
N GLY A 557 -5.59 9.53 8.39
CA GLY A 557 -6.03 9.63 6.99
C GLY A 557 -4.91 9.61 5.94
N SER A 558 -3.64 9.38 6.34
CA SER A 558 -2.48 9.26 5.43
C SER A 558 -2.50 8.05 4.49
N PHE A 559 -3.52 7.19 4.59
CA PHE A 559 -3.65 5.95 3.83
C PHE A 559 -5.00 5.89 3.11
N SER A 560 -4.98 5.63 1.80
CA SER A 560 -6.19 5.30 1.04
C SER A 560 -6.72 3.91 1.44
N TRP A 561 -8.01 3.63 1.23
CA TRP A 561 -8.59 2.29 1.42
C TRP A 561 -7.78 1.16 0.76
N THR A 562 -7.18 1.44 -0.40
CA THR A 562 -6.28 0.52 -1.11
C THR A 562 -4.88 0.39 -0.50
N SER A 563 -4.44 1.38 0.28
CA SER A 563 -3.20 1.32 1.05
C SER A 563 -3.39 0.53 2.36
N LEU A 564 -4.57 0.61 2.99
CA LEU A 564 -4.95 -0.23 4.14
C LEU A 564 -5.06 -1.70 3.75
N LEU A 565 -5.54 -1.99 2.54
CA LEU A 565 -5.62 -3.37 2.04
C LEU A 565 -4.26 -3.94 1.55
N ARG A 566 -3.17 -3.16 1.59
CA ARG A 566 -1.81 -3.56 1.13
C ARG A 566 -0.84 -3.95 2.24
N THR A 567 -1.17 -3.66 3.49
CA THR A 567 -0.25 -3.80 4.61
C THR A 567 -0.01 -5.28 4.88
N LYS A 568 1.21 -5.76 4.66
CA LYS A 568 1.61 -7.13 4.97
C LYS A 568 1.79 -7.26 6.48
N PRO A 569 1.04 -8.12 7.20
CA PRO A 569 1.44 -8.52 8.53
C PRO A 569 2.72 -9.37 8.43
N GLN A 570 3.71 -9.06 9.26
CA GLN A 570 4.79 -10.02 9.50
C GLN A 570 4.25 -11.17 10.36
N THR A 571 4.47 -12.38 9.86
CA THR A 571 4.44 -13.67 10.56
C THR A 571 3.21 -13.94 11.43
N LEU A 572 2.17 -14.53 10.83
CA LEU A 572 1.38 -15.67 11.33
C LEU A 572 0.34 -16.06 10.24
N PRO A 573 -0.11 -17.32 10.16
CA PRO A 573 -0.98 -17.80 9.09
C PRO A 573 -2.39 -17.23 9.28
N ILE A 574 -2.76 -16.20 8.52
CA ILE A 574 -4.10 -15.61 8.58
C ILE A 574 -4.95 -16.22 7.46
N THR A 575 -6.07 -16.85 7.84
CA THR A 575 -6.98 -17.58 6.93
C THR A 575 -8.15 -16.73 6.43
N ASN A 576 -8.37 -15.52 6.97
CA ASN A 576 -9.55 -14.70 6.71
C ASN A 576 -9.20 -13.28 6.23
N THR A 577 -9.62 -12.94 5.01
CA THR A 577 -9.38 -11.63 4.36
C THR A 577 -10.02 -10.45 5.11
N LYS A 578 -11.12 -10.66 5.84
CA LYS A 578 -11.77 -9.62 6.66
C LYS A 578 -10.94 -9.25 7.89
N GLU A 579 -10.24 -10.22 8.48
CA GLU A 579 -9.36 -9.99 9.64
C GLU A 579 -8.11 -9.19 9.25
N VAL A 580 -7.47 -9.52 8.12
CA VAL A 580 -6.29 -8.78 7.60
C VAL A 580 -6.65 -7.32 7.33
N ARG A 581 -7.79 -7.07 6.67
CA ARG A 581 -8.29 -5.71 6.44
C ARG A 581 -8.50 -4.98 7.76
N SER A 582 -9.14 -5.62 8.74
CA SER A 582 -9.48 -5.01 10.02
C SER A 582 -8.22 -4.64 10.81
N LEU A 583 -7.22 -5.54 10.89
CA LEU A 583 -5.93 -5.23 11.53
C LEU A 583 -5.20 -4.06 10.86
N SER A 584 -5.25 -3.99 9.53
CA SER A 584 -4.62 -2.88 8.84
C SER A 584 -5.41 -1.56 8.99
N PHE A 585 -6.74 -1.63 8.95
CA PHE A 585 -7.61 -0.49 9.26
C PHE A 585 -7.31 0.04 10.66
N PHE A 586 -7.11 -0.85 11.64
CA PHE A 586 -6.67 -0.46 12.96
C PHE A 586 -5.37 0.33 12.94
N HIS A 587 -4.30 -0.26 12.40
CA HIS A 587 -2.95 0.29 12.45
C HIS A 587 -2.84 1.69 11.83
N HIS A 588 -3.58 1.96 10.75
CA HIS A 588 -3.41 3.18 9.96
C HIS A 588 -4.54 4.21 10.10
N VAL A 589 -5.70 3.80 10.61
CA VAL A 589 -6.85 4.69 10.78
C VAL A 589 -7.24 4.77 12.24
N VAL A 590 -7.56 3.64 12.86
CA VAL A 590 -8.12 3.65 14.23
C VAL A 590 -7.06 4.08 15.24
N ALA A 591 -5.90 3.45 15.25
CA ALA A 591 -4.84 3.71 16.23
C ALA A 591 -4.40 5.19 16.25
N PRO A 592 -4.11 5.85 15.11
CA PRO A 592 -3.81 7.29 15.11
C PRO A 592 -4.94 8.17 15.65
N VAL A 593 -6.21 7.78 15.45
CA VAL A 593 -7.36 8.54 15.95
C VAL A 593 -7.55 8.32 17.46
N LEU A 594 -7.37 7.09 17.95
CA LEU A 594 -7.45 6.78 19.39
C LEU A 594 -6.34 7.48 20.20
N SER A 595 -5.17 7.73 19.59
CA SER A 595 -4.06 8.45 20.21
C SER A 595 -4.39 9.89 20.65
N GLY A 596 -5.30 10.58 19.94
CA GLY A 596 -5.58 12.00 20.20
C GLY A 596 -4.31 12.87 20.11
N PRO A 597 -4.26 14.04 20.78
CA PRO A 597 -3.11 14.94 20.74
C PRO A 597 -1.94 14.48 21.64
N PHE A 598 -2.15 13.47 22.49
CA PHE A 598 -1.19 12.99 23.49
C PHE A 598 -0.28 11.87 22.93
N ASP A 599 0.51 11.17 23.77
CA ASP A 599 1.49 10.18 23.29
C ASP A 599 0.85 9.09 22.42
N GLY A 600 1.03 9.22 21.10
CA GLY A 600 0.45 8.29 20.15
C GLY A 600 1.08 6.90 20.18
N SER A 601 2.22 6.72 20.87
CA SER A 601 2.97 5.47 20.86
C SER A 601 2.19 4.28 21.42
N PHE A 602 1.29 4.50 22.39
CA PHE A 602 0.50 3.42 22.97
C PHE A 602 -0.35 2.71 21.89
N TRP A 603 -1.23 3.44 21.20
CA TRP A 603 -2.12 2.85 20.20
C TRP A 603 -1.41 2.48 18.90
N THR A 604 -0.52 3.34 18.40
CA THR A 604 0.10 3.14 17.08
C THR A 604 1.27 2.16 17.09
N TYR A 605 1.85 1.90 18.27
CA TYR A 605 3.04 1.07 18.39
C TYR A 605 2.82 -0.10 19.35
N PHE A 606 2.55 0.17 20.63
CA PHE A 606 2.42 -0.90 21.65
C PHE A 606 1.24 -1.84 21.37
N VAL A 607 0.03 -1.31 21.17
CA VAL A 607 -1.15 -2.14 20.89
C VAL A 607 -0.99 -2.94 19.60
N VAL A 608 -0.33 -2.37 18.58
CA VAL A 608 -0.08 -3.06 17.30
C VAL A 608 0.92 -4.20 17.47
N GLN A 609 2.00 -3.99 18.22
CA GLN A 609 2.95 -5.06 18.58
C GLN A 609 2.24 -6.17 19.35
N MET A 610 1.43 -5.81 20.34
CA MET A 610 0.71 -6.76 21.18
C MET A 610 -0.37 -7.53 20.41
N ALA A 611 -1.03 -6.91 19.42
CA ALA A 611 -1.97 -7.63 18.55
C ALA A 611 -1.27 -8.65 17.64
N GLN A 612 0.03 -8.50 17.38
CA GLN A 612 0.81 -9.49 16.65
C GLN A 612 1.22 -10.66 17.55
N SER A 613 1.65 -10.39 18.79
CA SER A 613 2.13 -11.41 19.72
C SER A 613 1.02 -12.14 20.51
N GLU A 614 -0.04 -11.43 20.90
CA GLU A 614 -1.08 -11.94 21.80
C GLU A 614 -2.43 -12.16 21.07
N PRO A 615 -2.91 -13.42 20.98
CA PRO A 615 -4.17 -13.72 20.29
C PRO A 615 -5.41 -13.02 20.86
N ALA A 616 -5.50 -12.84 22.18
CA ALA A 616 -6.62 -12.14 22.82
C ALA A 616 -6.66 -10.66 22.42
N ALA A 617 -5.51 -9.98 22.45
CA ALA A 617 -5.37 -8.59 22.01
C ALA A 617 -5.72 -8.43 20.52
N ARG A 618 -5.28 -9.38 19.68
CA ARG A 618 -5.63 -9.40 18.25
C ARG A 618 -7.14 -9.40 18.03
N HIS A 619 -7.87 -10.28 18.71
CA HIS A 619 -9.32 -10.36 18.55
C HIS A 619 -10.05 -9.13 19.09
N ALA A 620 -9.58 -8.54 20.19
CA ALA A 620 -10.13 -7.26 20.65
C ALA A 620 -9.88 -6.12 19.63
N VAL A 621 -8.68 -6.03 19.03
CA VAL A 621 -8.38 -5.07 17.96
C VAL A 621 -9.28 -5.27 16.73
N LEU A 622 -9.56 -6.51 16.34
CA LEU A 622 -10.49 -6.81 15.24
C LEU A 622 -11.92 -6.32 15.54
N ALA A 623 -12.39 -6.50 16.78
CA ALA A 623 -13.70 -6.00 17.20
C ALA A 623 -13.74 -4.46 17.20
N ILE A 624 -12.70 -3.80 17.73
CA ILE A 624 -12.57 -2.32 17.66
C ILE A 624 -12.65 -1.85 16.22
N SER A 625 -11.91 -2.48 15.31
CA SER A 625 -11.85 -2.08 13.90
C SER A 625 -13.21 -2.11 13.21
N SER A 626 -13.99 -3.16 13.47
CA SER A 626 -15.33 -3.36 12.88
C SER A 626 -16.34 -2.35 13.43
N LEU A 627 -16.33 -2.14 14.75
CA LEU A 627 -17.18 -1.14 15.40
C LEU A 627 -16.83 0.27 14.94
N PHE A 628 -15.55 0.60 14.83
CA PHE A 628 -15.08 1.91 14.39
C PHE A 628 -15.45 2.20 12.93
N GLU A 629 -15.41 1.19 12.06
CA GLU A 629 -15.79 1.32 10.64
C GLU A 629 -17.28 1.62 10.46
N SER A 630 -18.13 1.04 11.31
CA SER A 630 -19.59 1.24 11.30
C SER A 630 -20.06 2.37 12.24
N PHE A 631 -19.13 3.05 12.92
CA PHE A 631 -19.44 4.01 13.96
C PHE A 631 -20.14 5.27 13.42
N GLU A 632 -21.37 5.46 13.89
CA GLU A 632 -22.19 6.66 13.72
C GLU A 632 -22.79 7.04 15.08
N PRO A 633 -22.29 8.12 15.74
CA PRO A 633 -22.73 8.50 17.09
C PRO A 633 -24.25 8.71 17.23
N ALA A 634 -24.90 9.18 16.16
CA ALA A 634 -26.32 9.54 16.16
C ALA A 634 -27.27 8.35 15.92
N LYS A 635 -26.77 7.12 15.74
CA LYS A 635 -27.60 5.91 15.53
C LYS A 635 -27.33 4.88 16.61
N GLU A 636 -28.38 4.17 17.02
CA GLU A 636 -28.21 2.98 17.86
C GLU A 636 -27.29 1.97 17.16
N SER A 637 -26.39 1.38 17.95
CA SER A 637 -25.44 0.39 17.45
C SER A 637 -26.21 -0.84 16.97
N VAL A 638 -26.22 -1.04 15.65
CA VAL A 638 -26.73 -2.29 15.05
C VAL A 638 -25.79 -3.41 15.47
N ALA A 639 -26.33 -4.57 15.85
CA ALA A 639 -25.53 -5.72 16.25
C ALA A 639 -24.52 -6.10 15.16
N ASP A 640 -23.25 -5.78 15.37
CA ASP A 640 -22.15 -6.21 14.51
C ASP A 640 -21.72 -7.63 14.91
N GLU A 641 -22.28 -8.62 14.22
CA GLU A 641 -21.99 -10.04 14.45
C GLU A 641 -20.48 -10.34 14.42
N PHE A 642 -19.70 -9.63 13.60
CA PHE A 642 -18.26 -9.82 13.51
C PHE A 642 -17.52 -9.26 14.73
N ALA A 643 -17.92 -8.08 15.20
CA ALA A 643 -17.37 -7.51 16.43
C ALA A 643 -17.72 -8.38 17.65
N ILE A 644 -18.96 -8.82 17.78
CA ILE A 644 -19.42 -9.66 18.90
C ILE A 644 -18.70 -11.02 18.89
N MET A 645 -18.54 -11.65 17.73
CA MET A 645 -17.80 -12.90 17.59
C MET A 645 -16.35 -12.74 18.09
N HIS A 646 -15.64 -11.70 17.64
CA HIS A 646 -14.25 -11.49 18.04
C HIS A 646 -14.09 -11.03 19.50
N TYR A 647 -15.04 -10.25 20.02
CA TYR A 647 -15.13 -9.91 21.44
C TYR A 647 -15.21 -11.18 22.32
N ASN A 648 -16.18 -12.05 22.02
CA ASN A 648 -16.36 -13.31 22.74
C ASN A 648 -15.16 -14.26 22.55
N LYS A 649 -14.49 -14.22 21.39
CA LYS A 649 -13.29 -15.00 21.15
C LYS A 649 -12.11 -14.55 22.02
N ALA A 650 -11.94 -13.24 22.19
CA ALA A 650 -10.92 -12.69 23.11
C ALA A 650 -11.17 -13.14 24.55
N ILE A 651 -12.42 -13.06 25.04
CA ILE A 651 -12.81 -13.57 26.37
C ILE A 651 -12.52 -15.07 26.50
N SER A 652 -12.90 -15.86 25.50
CA SER A 652 -12.68 -17.31 25.50
C SER A 652 -11.19 -17.67 25.56
N ILE A 653 -10.30 -16.88 24.97
CA ILE A 653 -8.85 -17.14 24.99
C ILE A 653 -8.28 -16.84 26.38
N LEU A 654 -8.69 -15.72 26.98
CA LEU A 654 -8.26 -15.35 28.34
C LEU A 654 -8.72 -16.35 29.41
N THR A 655 -9.84 -17.02 29.19
CA THR A 655 -10.48 -17.93 30.18
C THR A 655 -10.16 -19.41 30.01
N ARG A 656 -9.83 -19.89 28.79
CA ARG A 656 -9.64 -21.33 28.50
C ARG A 656 -8.18 -21.75 28.28
N GLY A 657 -7.22 -20.83 28.35
CA GLY A 657 -5.79 -21.08 28.12
C GLY A 657 -4.93 -21.10 29.40
N THR A 658 -3.61 -21.08 29.22
CA THR A 658 -2.64 -20.80 30.30
C THR A 658 -2.89 -19.41 30.88
N LYS A 659 -2.76 -19.25 32.21
CA LYS A 659 -3.00 -17.96 32.90
C LYS A 659 -2.18 -16.84 32.21
N PRO A 660 -2.81 -15.86 31.56
CA PRO A 660 -2.11 -14.78 30.88
C PRO A 660 -1.35 -13.91 31.90
N CYS A 661 -0.26 -13.27 31.47
CA CYS A 661 0.43 -12.31 32.33
C CYS A 661 -0.45 -11.08 32.60
N VAL A 662 -0.18 -10.39 33.70
CA VAL A 662 -0.95 -9.22 34.15
C VAL A 662 -1.04 -8.15 33.05
N ASP A 663 0.07 -7.84 32.38
CA ASP A 663 0.12 -6.86 31.30
C ASP A 663 -0.80 -7.21 30.12
N THR A 664 -0.92 -8.49 29.77
CA THR A 664 -1.83 -8.93 28.69
C THR A 664 -3.29 -8.73 29.10
N VAL A 665 -3.64 -9.04 30.35
CA VAL A 665 -5.02 -8.85 30.85
C VAL A 665 -5.37 -7.37 30.91
N LEU A 666 -4.49 -6.54 31.48
CA LEU A 666 -4.66 -5.08 31.55
C LEU A 666 -4.79 -4.44 30.16
N LEU A 667 -3.98 -4.89 29.19
CA LEU A 667 -4.12 -4.43 27.81
C LEU A 667 -5.50 -4.78 27.25
N VAL A 668 -5.94 -6.04 27.39
CA VAL A 668 -7.24 -6.45 26.86
C VAL A 668 -8.39 -5.73 27.56
N CYS A 669 -8.31 -5.45 28.86
CA CYS A 669 -9.26 -4.59 29.57
C CYS A 669 -9.32 -3.19 28.92
N THR A 670 -8.18 -2.57 28.61
CA THR A 670 -8.14 -1.28 27.90
C THR A 670 -8.82 -1.35 26.53
N LEU A 671 -8.58 -2.42 25.77
CA LEU A 671 -9.23 -2.64 24.47
C LEU A 671 -10.74 -2.86 24.61
N PHE A 672 -11.18 -3.55 25.66
CA PHE A 672 -12.61 -3.74 25.95
C PHE A 672 -13.29 -2.44 26.37
N ILE A 673 -12.64 -1.59 27.17
CA ILE A 673 -13.16 -0.24 27.46
C ILE A 673 -13.41 0.53 26.15
N CYS A 674 -12.47 0.49 25.20
CA CYS A 674 -12.64 1.10 23.88
C CYS A 674 -13.83 0.52 23.10
N ILE A 675 -14.04 -0.80 23.16
CA ILE A 675 -15.20 -1.46 22.55
C ILE A 675 -16.51 -0.99 23.19
N GLU A 676 -16.56 -0.94 24.51
CA GLU A 676 -17.77 -0.51 25.23
C GLU A 676 -18.05 0.99 25.02
N PHE A 677 -17.04 1.84 24.86
CA PHE A 677 -17.21 3.24 24.43
C PHE A 677 -17.86 3.33 23.05
N LEU A 678 -17.38 2.57 22.06
CA LEU A 678 -17.94 2.56 20.70
C LEU A 678 -19.37 2.01 20.66
N ARG A 679 -19.73 1.12 21.60
CA ARG A 679 -21.11 0.63 21.78
C ARG A 679 -21.96 1.58 22.64
N GLY A 680 -21.31 2.47 23.38
CA GLY A 680 -21.90 3.35 24.40
C GLY A 680 -22.53 2.60 25.57
N ASN A 681 -21.89 1.50 25.99
CA ASN A 681 -22.26 0.72 27.16
C ASN A 681 -21.39 1.14 28.36
N HIS A 682 -21.86 2.12 29.11
CA HIS A 682 -21.08 2.69 30.22
C HIS A 682 -20.82 1.70 31.36
N GLU A 683 -21.75 0.79 31.66
CA GLU A 683 -21.68 -0.11 32.81
C GLU A 683 -20.58 -1.15 32.61
N ALA A 684 -20.51 -1.73 31.41
CA ALA A 684 -19.44 -2.64 31.05
C ALA A 684 -18.08 -1.93 30.98
N ALA A 685 -18.03 -0.69 30.48
CA ALA A 685 -16.79 0.09 30.46
C ALA A 685 -16.25 0.35 31.88
N ILE A 686 -17.13 0.77 32.81
CA ILE A 686 -16.79 0.97 34.23
C ILE A 686 -16.33 -0.34 34.86
N THR A 687 -17.01 -1.45 34.56
CA THR A 687 -16.64 -2.79 35.06
C THR A 687 -15.24 -3.19 34.62
N HIS A 688 -14.89 -3.01 33.33
CA HIS A 688 -13.55 -3.31 32.82
C HIS A 688 -12.47 -2.40 33.44
N ALA A 689 -12.77 -1.12 33.66
CA ALA A 689 -11.87 -0.19 34.35
C ALA A 689 -11.63 -0.61 35.80
N SER A 690 -12.71 -0.91 36.55
CA SER A 690 -12.65 -1.33 37.95
C SER A 690 -11.83 -2.60 38.14
N HIS A 691 -12.11 -3.65 37.35
CA HIS A 691 -11.32 -4.89 37.40
C HIS A 691 -9.85 -4.68 37.02
N GLY A 692 -9.57 -3.79 36.05
CA GLY A 692 -8.21 -3.46 35.66
C GLY A 692 -7.43 -2.77 36.78
N VAL A 693 -8.04 -1.81 37.48
CA VAL A 693 -7.41 -1.14 38.63
C VAL A 693 -7.18 -2.12 39.78
N GLN A 694 -8.15 -2.96 40.12
CA GLN A 694 -7.99 -3.98 41.16
C GLN A 694 -6.84 -4.95 40.84
N LEU A 695 -6.74 -5.39 39.58
CA LEU A 695 -5.67 -6.25 39.13
C LEU A 695 -4.30 -5.55 39.24
N LEU A 696 -4.21 -4.28 38.85
CA LEU A 696 -2.98 -3.51 38.95
C LEU A 696 -2.52 -3.30 40.39
N ASN A 697 -3.46 -2.98 41.30
CA ASN A 697 -3.21 -2.90 42.74
C ASN A 697 -2.69 -4.23 43.30
N SER A 698 -3.31 -5.35 42.91
CA SER A 698 -2.90 -6.69 43.37
C SER A 698 -1.53 -7.13 42.84
N ALA A 699 -1.07 -6.56 41.72
CA ALA A 699 0.18 -6.90 41.05
C ALA A 699 1.36 -6.00 41.46
N GLY A 700 1.18 -5.07 42.39
CA GLY A 700 2.25 -4.22 42.91
C GLY A 700 2.69 -3.09 41.98
N HIS A 701 1.83 -2.62 41.07
CA HIS A 701 2.07 -1.43 40.22
C HIS A 701 3.25 -1.48 39.24
N GLU A 702 3.94 -2.61 39.11
CA GLU A 702 5.09 -2.77 38.20
C GLU A 702 4.70 -2.87 36.71
N SER A 703 3.41 -2.71 36.37
CA SER A 703 2.94 -2.78 35.00
C SER A 703 3.34 -1.54 34.19
N ARG A 704 3.65 -1.77 32.92
CA ARG A 704 3.87 -0.66 31.96
C ARG A 704 2.57 0.05 31.55
N LEU A 705 1.42 -0.46 32.00
CA LEU A 705 0.09 0.08 31.69
C LEU A 705 -0.49 0.95 32.82
N SER A 706 0.26 1.19 33.90
CA SER A 706 -0.21 2.03 35.00
C SER A 706 -0.71 3.41 34.54
N ASN A 707 0.01 4.06 33.60
CA ASN A 707 -0.37 5.38 33.10
C ASN A 707 -1.69 5.39 32.31
N ILE A 708 -1.94 4.37 31.49
CA ILE A 708 -3.19 4.31 30.72
C ILE A 708 -4.38 4.04 31.66
N PHE A 709 -4.18 3.26 32.73
CA PHE A 709 -5.21 3.01 33.73
C PHE A 709 -5.47 4.21 34.65
N ALA A 710 -4.46 5.02 34.98
CA ALA A 710 -4.67 6.29 35.66
C ALA A 710 -5.61 7.19 34.86
N GLN A 711 -5.37 7.32 33.55
CA GLN A 711 -6.26 8.07 32.66
C GLN A 711 -7.66 7.46 32.57
N MET A 712 -7.78 6.14 32.45
CA MET A 712 -9.08 5.45 32.37
C MET A 712 -9.85 5.45 33.68
N SER A 713 -9.22 5.77 34.81
CA SER A 713 -9.89 5.85 36.12
C SER A 713 -10.66 7.15 36.32
N VAL A 714 -10.49 8.14 35.43
CA VAL A 714 -11.18 9.43 35.52
C VAL A 714 -12.62 9.36 35.01
N PHE A 715 -12.87 8.69 33.87
CA PHE A 715 -14.21 8.68 33.28
C PHE A 715 -15.28 8.02 34.18
N PRO A 716 -15.04 6.92 34.92
CA PRO A 716 -16.06 6.30 35.75
C PRO A 716 -16.66 7.29 36.76
N LEU A 717 -15.85 8.21 37.28
CA LEU A 717 -16.26 9.27 38.19
C LEU A 717 -17.25 10.28 37.58
N PHE A 718 -17.58 10.20 36.30
CA PHE A 718 -18.64 11.01 35.67
C PHE A 718 -19.87 10.20 35.28
N PHE A 719 -19.80 8.86 35.29
CA PHE A 719 -20.86 7.98 34.80
C PHE A 719 -21.35 6.98 35.85
N MET A 720 -20.72 6.93 37.03
CA MET A 720 -21.14 6.09 38.14
C MET A 720 -22.05 6.83 39.11
N ASP A 721 -22.97 6.07 39.68
CA ASP A 721 -23.90 6.44 40.75
C ASP A 721 -23.18 7.05 41.97
N VAL A 722 -23.80 8.04 42.61
CA VAL A 722 -23.28 8.73 43.79
C VAL A 722 -23.29 7.74 44.97
N GLY A 723 -22.18 7.66 45.71
CA GLY A 723 -22.01 6.69 46.79
C GLY A 723 -21.60 5.29 46.34
N THR A 724 -21.51 5.02 45.03
CA THR A 724 -20.80 3.84 44.54
C THR A 724 -19.29 4.08 44.66
N GLU A 725 -18.54 3.12 45.18
CA GLU A 725 -17.08 3.20 45.28
C GLU A 725 -16.41 2.69 43.99
N PHE A 726 -15.45 3.46 43.46
CA PHE A 726 -14.56 3.02 42.39
C PHE A 726 -13.18 2.73 43.00
N PRO A 727 -12.54 1.59 42.70
CA PRO A 727 -11.22 1.29 43.23
C PRO A 727 -10.22 2.34 42.76
N LEU A 728 -9.53 2.99 43.70
CA LEU A 728 -8.46 3.92 43.40
C LEU A 728 -7.14 3.16 43.19
N LEU A 729 -6.26 3.71 42.35
CA LEU A 729 -4.90 3.21 42.19
C LEU A 729 -4.12 3.44 43.49
N GLN A 730 -3.65 2.36 44.11
CA GLN A 730 -2.85 2.43 45.34
C GLN A 730 -1.36 2.70 44.99
N GLY A 731 -0.56 3.21 45.94
CA GLY A 731 0.91 3.09 45.89
C GLY A 731 1.70 3.64 44.69
N ASP A 732 1.24 4.62 43.90
CA ASP A 732 2.06 5.26 42.86
C ASP A 732 3.07 6.25 43.49
N GLU A 733 4.05 5.73 44.24
CA GLU A 733 5.16 6.47 44.86
C GLU A 733 6.06 7.19 43.81
N GLY A 734 5.80 7.04 42.51
CA GLY A 734 6.57 7.63 41.42
C GLY A 734 6.21 9.08 41.08
N ALA A 735 5.04 9.58 41.49
CA ALA A 735 4.69 10.99 41.33
C ALA A 735 4.92 11.73 42.65
N ASP A 736 6.08 12.37 42.80
CA ASP A 736 6.26 13.40 43.81
C ASP A 736 5.35 14.59 43.46
N LEU A 737 4.07 14.50 43.86
CA LEU A 737 3.05 15.53 43.61
C LEU A 737 3.34 16.82 44.37
N LYS A 738 4.15 16.74 45.44
CA LYS A 738 4.54 17.89 46.27
C LYS A 738 5.65 18.71 45.60
N ASN A 739 6.52 18.07 44.82
CA ASN A 739 7.55 18.77 44.05
C ASN A 739 7.80 18.10 42.68
N PRO A 740 6.82 18.16 41.76
CA PRO A 740 6.93 17.44 40.50
C PRO A 740 7.99 18.05 39.59
N VAL A 741 8.67 17.21 38.82
CA VAL A 741 9.60 17.64 37.76
C VAL A 741 9.26 16.89 36.49
N PHE A 742 8.95 17.63 35.43
CA PHE A 742 8.57 17.05 34.15
C PHE A 742 9.68 17.21 33.12
N TYR A 743 9.97 16.12 32.41
CA TYR A 743 10.85 16.09 31.24
C TYR A 743 10.07 15.82 29.96
N THR A 744 8.82 15.35 30.08
CA THR A 744 7.92 15.08 28.96
C THR A 744 6.48 15.51 29.25
N ILE A 745 5.71 15.77 28.19
CA ILE A 745 4.26 16.05 28.29
C ILE A 745 3.50 14.87 28.91
N SER A 746 3.92 13.63 28.66
CA SER A 746 3.24 12.44 29.22
C SER A 746 3.40 12.33 30.74
N GLU A 747 4.54 12.72 31.30
CA GLU A 747 4.76 12.77 32.75
C GLU A 747 3.87 13.84 33.39
N ALA A 748 3.80 15.02 32.79
CA ALA A 748 2.93 16.10 33.23
C ALA A 748 1.45 15.67 33.21
N GLN A 749 1.02 15.01 32.12
CA GLN A 749 -0.33 14.47 32.01
C GLN A 749 -0.61 13.45 33.11
N HIS A 750 0.26 12.45 33.30
CA HIS A 750 0.08 11.39 34.30
C HIS A 750 -0.10 11.96 35.72
N ALA A 751 0.76 12.91 36.10
CA ALA A 751 0.64 13.58 37.40
C ALA A 751 -0.69 14.35 37.54
N LEU A 752 -1.17 14.97 36.46
CA LEU A 752 -2.44 15.70 36.47
C LEU A 752 -3.66 14.77 36.54
N GLU A 753 -3.62 13.58 35.93
CA GLU A 753 -4.74 12.60 36.01
C GLU A 753 -4.93 12.11 37.46
N HIS A 754 -3.84 11.85 38.19
CA HIS A 754 -3.90 11.51 39.62
C HIS A 754 -4.53 12.61 40.46
N LEU A 755 -4.12 13.87 40.24
CA LEU A 755 -4.76 15.02 40.89
C LEU A 755 -6.24 15.16 40.50
N SER A 756 -6.57 14.89 39.23
CA SER A 756 -7.95 14.95 38.74
C SER A 756 -8.84 13.94 39.46
N ILE A 757 -8.37 12.70 39.67
CA ILE A 757 -9.12 11.67 40.41
C ILE A 757 -9.43 12.15 41.84
N ARG A 758 -8.42 12.67 42.56
CA ARG A 758 -8.59 13.21 43.92
C ARG A 758 -9.61 14.34 43.95
N ILE A 759 -9.43 15.34 43.09
CA ILE A 759 -10.28 16.54 43.03
C ILE A 759 -11.72 16.18 42.64
N ILE A 760 -11.92 15.33 41.63
CA ILE A 760 -13.26 14.92 41.18
C ILE A 760 -13.97 14.13 42.28
N THR A 761 -13.26 13.23 42.96
CA THR A 761 -13.82 12.47 44.09
C THR A 761 -14.27 13.41 45.20
N LEU A 762 -13.40 14.35 45.60
CA LEU A 762 -13.72 15.33 46.62
C LEU A 762 -14.93 16.22 46.25
N VAL A 763 -15.01 16.64 44.98
CA VAL A 763 -16.16 17.40 44.47
C VAL A 763 -17.44 16.56 44.53
N ARG A 764 -17.38 15.28 44.16
CA ARG A 764 -18.53 14.36 44.23
C ARG A 764 -19.02 14.22 45.66
N ASP A 765 -18.11 14.02 46.61
CA ASP A 765 -18.45 13.90 48.03
C ASP A 765 -19.03 15.21 48.58
N GLY A 766 -18.58 16.36 48.07
CA GLY A 766 -19.10 17.69 48.41
C GLY A 766 -20.36 18.12 47.65
N ASN A 767 -20.82 17.36 46.63
CA ASN A 767 -21.87 17.84 45.73
C ASN A 767 -23.20 18.04 46.43
N SER A 768 -23.59 17.18 47.37
CA SER A 768 -24.84 17.31 48.12
C SER A 768 -24.90 18.65 48.86
N TYR A 769 -23.80 19.04 49.51
CA TYR A 769 -23.69 20.33 50.19
C TYR A 769 -23.64 21.50 49.20
N ARG A 770 -22.81 21.41 48.15
CA ARG A 770 -22.66 22.46 47.13
C ARG A 770 -23.97 22.74 46.38
N LEU A 771 -24.73 21.69 46.07
CA LEU A 771 -26.01 21.75 45.38
C LEU A 771 -27.18 22.14 46.30
N ASP A 772 -26.92 22.42 47.58
CA ASP A 772 -27.94 22.84 48.55
C ASP A 772 -29.01 21.74 48.79
N MET A 773 -28.58 20.47 48.68
CA MET A 773 -29.43 19.28 48.91
C MET A 773 -29.40 18.85 50.37
N ILE A 774 -28.31 19.17 51.09
CA ILE A 774 -28.14 18.87 52.51
C ILE A 774 -27.63 20.10 53.25
N ASP A 775 -27.91 20.16 54.55
CA ASP A 775 -27.46 21.25 55.40
C ASP A 775 -26.19 20.97 56.19
N GLU A 776 -25.75 19.71 56.28
CA GLU A 776 -24.51 19.37 56.96
C GLU A 776 -23.29 19.96 56.24
N ALA A 777 -22.42 20.65 56.99
CA ALA A 777 -21.16 21.17 56.48
C ALA A 777 -20.21 20.02 56.07
N PRO A 778 -19.29 20.26 55.11
CA PRO A 778 -18.26 19.28 54.75
C PRO A 778 -17.46 18.84 55.97
N GLN A 779 -17.09 17.57 56.00
CA GLN A 779 -16.30 17.00 57.09
C GLN A 779 -14.87 17.57 57.10
N GLU A 780 -14.21 17.61 58.26
CA GLU A 780 -12.88 18.21 58.43
C GLU A 780 -11.84 17.61 57.47
N TRP A 781 -11.82 16.28 57.31
CA TRP A 781 -10.92 15.61 56.38
C TRP A 781 -11.10 16.07 54.92
N MET A 782 -12.31 16.48 54.54
CA MET A 782 -12.59 16.98 53.19
C MET A 782 -11.98 18.37 52.98
N LEU A 783 -12.00 19.20 54.01
CA LEU A 783 -11.38 20.53 54.00
C LEU A 783 -9.84 20.42 53.97
N ASP A 784 -9.28 19.48 54.73
CA ASP A 784 -7.84 19.19 54.71
C ASP A 784 -7.40 18.68 53.33
N GLU A 785 -8.14 17.72 52.75
CA GLU A 785 -7.86 17.20 51.41
C GLU A 785 -8.02 18.28 50.33
N GLN A 786 -8.97 19.21 50.48
CA GLN A 786 -9.13 20.35 49.57
C GLN A 786 -7.87 21.23 49.56
N GLU A 787 -7.33 21.55 50.75
CA GLU A 787 -6.15 22.39 50.88
C GLU A 787 -4.89 21.68 50.36
N GLU A 788 -4.71 20.39 50.66
CA GLU A 788 -3.57 19.61 50.14
C GLU A 788 -3.65 19.47 48.61
N ALA A 789 -4.80 19.09 48.06
CA ALA A 789 -4.98 18.98 46.60
C ALA A 789 -4.78 20.32 45.89
N ARG A 790 -5.17 21.44 46.52
CA ARG A 790 -4.92 22.80 46.00
C ARG A 790 -3.43 23.12 45.94
N GLN A 791 -2.68 22.77 47.00
CA GLN A 791 -1.22 22.98 47.04
C GLN A 791 -0.49 22.13 45.99
N ASP A 792 -0.86 20.85 45.87
CA ASP A 792 -0.27 19.95 44.88
C ASP A 792 -0.59 20.41 43.44
N LEU A 793 -1.80 20.91 43.18
CA LEU A 793 -2.18 21.46 41.88
C LEU A 793 -1.40 22.74 41.52
N GLU A 794 -1.09 23.58 42.50
CA GLU A 794 -0.23 24.75 42.30
C GLU A 794 1.22 24.32 42.04
N ALA A 795 1.74 23.35 42.80
CA ALA A 795 3.08 22.78 42.59
C ALA A 795 3.21 22.17 41.18
N TRP A 796 2.18 21.43 40.72
CA TRP A 796 2.09 20.95 39.34
C TRP A 796 2.16 22.10 38.33
N GLY A 797 1.43 23.20 38.56
CA GLY A 797 1.42 24.38 37.70
C GLY A 797 2.81 25.00 37.56
N VAL A 798 3.51 25.22 38.68
CA VAL A 798 4.89 25.76 38.70
C VAL A 798 5.85 24.84 37.95
N ALA A 799 5.77 23.53 38.18
CA ALA A 799 6.60 22.55 37.50
C ALA A 799 6.33 22.50 35.98
N PHE A 800 5.08 22.61 35.58
CA PHE A 800 4.68 22.62 34.18
C PHE A 800 5.15 23.89 33.45
N GLU A 801 5.08 25.05 34.08
CA GLU A 801 5.64 26.28 33.52
C GLU A 801 7.16 26.22 33.36
N ARG A 802 7.86 25.67 34.35
CA ARG A 802 9.31 25.43 34.24
C ARG A 802 9.65 24.51 33.07
N PHE A 803 8.87 23.45 32.87
CA PHE A 803 9.01 22.55 31.72
C PHE A 803 8.75 23.27 30.39
N ARG A 804 7.72 24.12 30.32
CA ARG A 804 7.40 24.94 29.13
C ARG A 804 8.49 25.95 28.79
N GLY A 805 9.07 26.61 29.81
CA GLY A 805 10.12 27.61 29.65
C GLY A 805 11.44 27.07 29.06
N GLY A 806 11.64 25.75 29.06
CA GLY A 806 12.78 25.09 28.42
C GLY A 806 12.64 24.86 26.91
N ARG A 807 11.51 25.20 26.29
CA ARG A 807 11.28 25.00 24.85
C ARG A 807 11.94 26.11 23.99
N PRO A 808 12.38 25.80 22.75
CA PRO A 808 12.97 26.79 21.84
C PRO A 808 12.01 27.96 21.55
N PHE A 809 12.56 29.18 21.46
CA PHE A 809 11.78 30.39 21.17
C PHE A 809 11.14 30.32 19.77
N GLY A 810 9.82 30.53 19.67
CA GLY A 810 9.09 30.62 18.40
C GLY A 810 8.27 29.37 17.99
N GLU A 811 8.30 28.28 18.77
CA GLU A 811 7.39 27.15 18.54
C GLU A 811 5.96 27.49 19.01
N ARG A 812 4.95 27.27 18.15
CA ARG A 812 3.54 27.35 18.56
C ARG A 812 3.23 26.25 19.56
N GLU A 813 2.38 26.56 20.53
CA GLU A 813 1.89 25.58 21.51
C GLU A 813 1.09 24.48 20.80
N ASP A 814 1.49 23.23 21.03
CA ASP A 814 0.76 22.07 20.52
C ASP A 814 -0.57 21.86 21.28
N SER A 815 -1.51 21.15 20.65
CA SER A 815 -2.85 20.93 21.21
C SER A 815 -2.86 20.15 22.53
N ALA A 816 -1.86 19.29 22.78
CA ALA A 816 -1.74 18.58 24.06
C ALA A 816 -1.37 19.52 25.20
N THR A 817 -0.43 20.43 24.95
CA THR A 817 -0.01 21.47 25.90
C THR A 817 -1.21 22.36 26.25
N LEU A 818 -1.95 22.82 25.25
CA LEU A 818 -3.15 23.64 25.45
C LEU A 818 -4.25 22.90 26.24
N ALA A 819 -4.45 21.60 25.96
CA ALA A 819 -5.42 20.78 26.68
C ALA A 819 -5.03 20.58 28.16
N LEU A 820 -3.74 20.41 28.47
CA LEU A 820 -3.26 20.29 29.86
C LEU A 820 -3.41 21.59 30.64
N ILE A 821 -3.12 22.74 30.02
CA ILE A 821 -3.35 24.06 30.64
C ILE A 821 -4.85 24.21 30.96
N THR A 822 -5.71 23.87 29.99
CA THR A 822 -7.16 23.95 30.15
C THR A 822 -7.64 23.07 31.30
N ARG A 823 -7.16 21.82 31.39
CA ARG A 823 -7.53 20.88 32.46
C ARG A 823 -7.04 21.35 33.82
N HIS A 824 -5.80 21.84 33.91
CA HIS A 824 -5.26 22.42 35.14
C HIS A 824 -6.09 23.60 35.64
N ARG A 825 -6.43 24.55 34.75
CA ARG A 825 -7.28 25.69 35.11
C ARG A 825 -8.68 25.28 35.54
N LEU A 826 -9.28 24.32 34.83
CA LEU A 826 -10.58 23.79 35.23
C LEU A 826 -10.52 23.16 36.62
N MET A 827 -9.53 22.31 36.90
CA MET A 827 -9.38 21.68 38.22
C MET A 827 -9.18 22.72 39.33
N LYS A 828 -8.44 23.80 39.05
CA LYS A 828 -8.25 24.92 39.97
C LYS A 828 -9.57 25.63 40.29
N VAL A 829 -10.37 25.93 39.26
CA VAL A 829 -11.71 26.51 39.44
C VAL A 829 -12.60 25.57 40.27
N TRP A 830 -12.52 24.26 40.03
CA TRP A 830 -13.38 23.28 40.69
C TRP A 830 -13.04 23.10 42.16
N ILE A 831 -11.75 22.97 42.50
CA ILE A 831 -11.28 22.78 43.88
C ILE A 831 -11.50 24.04 44.73
N GLU A 832 -11.38 25.25 44.16
CA GLU A 832 -11.64 26.51 44.89
C GLU A 832 -13.13 26.71 45.26
N ASN A 833 -14.03 26.02 44.55
CA ASN A 833 -15.47 26.19 44.66
C ASN A 833 -16.22 24.92 45.11
N CYS A 834 -15.53 23.80 45.36
CA CYS A 834 -16.19 22.51 45.65
C CYS A 834 -17.07 22.52 46.90
N PHE A 835 -16.78 23.39 47.87
CA PHE A 835 -17.56 23.57 49.11
C PHE A 835 -18.16 24.97 49.28
N ARG A 836 -18.35 25.72 48.18
CA ARG A 836 -19.08 26.99 48.24
C ARG A 836 -20.55 26.74 47.89
N ARG A 837 -21.48 27.29 48.68
CA ARG A 837 -22.89 27.28 48.33
C ARG A 837 -23.19 28.32 47.25
N GLY A 838 -24.10 27.96 46.35
CA GLY A 838 -24.48 28.80 45.21
C GLY A 838 -23.44 28.81 44.10
N GLU A 839 -23.72 29.60 43.07
CA GLU A 839 -22.99 29.59 41.79
C GLU A 839 -22.24 30.92 41.54
N MET A 840 -22.37 31.89 42.44
CA MET A 840 -21.73 33.21 42.33
C MET A 840 -20.22 33.17 42.64
N GLY A 841 -19.75 32.14 43.36
CA GLY A 841 -18.34 31.98 43.73
C GLY A 841 -17.39 31.88 42.54
N TYR A 842 -17.88 31.36 41.40
CA TYR A 842 -17.12 31.18 40.17
C TYR A 842 -16.69 32.51 39.51
N ASP A 843 -17.33 33.63 39.83
CA ASP A 843 -16.94 34.96 39.31
C ASP A 843 -15.50 35.32 39.67
N GLY A 844 -15.03 34.87 40.84
CA GLY A 844 -13.66 35.11 41.32
C GLY A 844 -12.59 34.45 40.44
N SER A 845 -12.97 33.47 39.62
CA SER A 845 -12.07 32.73 38.73
C SER A 845 -12.19 33.16 37.26
N LYS A 846 -12.64 34.40 36.99
CA LYS A 846 -12.79 34.95 35.63
C LYS A 846 -11.55 34.77 34.76
N GLU A 847 -10.36 35.07 35.30
CA GLU A 847 -9.09 34.95 34.57
C GLU A 847 -8.80 33.51 34.14
N GLU A 848 -9.22 32.53 34.94
CA GLU A 848 -9.07 31.12 34.60
C GLU A 848 -10.01 30.72 33.47
N PHE A 849 -11.24 31.25 33.43
CA PHE A 849 -12.16 31.07 32.29
C PHE A 849 -11.62 31.73 31.01
N ILE A 850 -11.04 32.93 31.08
CA ILE A 850 -10.39 33.58 29.94
C ILE A 850 -9.27 32.68 29.41
N THR A 851 -8.42 32.17 30.30
CA THR A 851 -7.32 31.27 29.93
C THR A 851 -7.82 29.98 29.26
N ILE A 852 -8.90 29.38 29.80
CA ILE A 852 -9.54 28.20 29.21
C ILE A 852 -10.03 28.47 27.78
N VAL A 853 -10.75 29.58 27.56
CA VAL A 853 -11.28 29.96 26.25
C VAL A 853 -10.16 30.32 25.28
N ASP A 854 -9.12 31.02 25.74
CA ASP A 854 -7.95 31.38 24.94
C ASP A 854 -7.16 30.15 24.49
N CYS A 855 -6.95 29.17 25.37
CA CYS A 855 -6.31 27.90 25.02
C CYS A 855 -7.12 27.14 23.98
N ALA A 856 -8.45 27.09 24.13
CA ALA A 856 -9.33 26.49 23.13
C ALA A 856 -9.31 27.25 21.80
N ARG A 857 -9.31 28.59 21.81
CA ARG A 857 -9.20 29.41 20.59
C ARG A 857 -7.91 29.10 19.82
N LYS A 858 -6.77 29.10 20.51
CA LYS A 858 -5.47 28.72 19.92
C LYS A 858 -5.48 27.30 19.36
N ALA A 859 -6.14 26.36 20.05
CA ALA A 859 -6.28 24.99 19.56
C ALA A 859 -7.12 24.92 18.27
N ALA A 860 -8.18 25.74 18.17
CA ALA A 860 -9.03 25.81 16.99
C ALA A 860 -8.29 26.44 15.80
N GLU A 861 -7.57 27.53 16.04
CA GLU A 861 -6.70 28.16 15.04
C GLU A 861 -5.61 27.19 14.53
N ASN A 862 -5.05 26.36 15.41
CA ASN A 862 -4.09 25.33 15.03
C ASN A 862 -4.70 24.27 14.09
N LEU A 863 -5.95 23.85 14.31
CA LEU A 863 -6.65 22.92 13.42
C LEU A 863 -6.94 23.57 12.05
N GLU A 864 -7.38 24.83 12.05
CA GLU A 864 -7.69 25.58 10.83
C GLU A 864 -6.45 25.77 9.96
N VAL A 865 -5.32 26.16 10.56
CA VAL A 865 -4.04 26.30 9.86
C VAL A 865 -3.53 24.97 9.29
N GLN A 866 -3.84 23.86 9.96
CA GLN A 866 -3.48 22.52 9.50
C GLN A 866 -4.48 21.95 8.48
N HIS A 867 -5.58 22.66 8.19
CA HIS A 867 -6.70 22.17 7.38
C HIS A 867 -7.23 20.81 7.87
N THR A 868 -7.27 20.61 9.19
CA THR A 868 -7.76 19.40 9.84
C THR A 868 -9.10 19.65 10.51
N THR A 869 -9.99 18.66 10.44
CA THR A 869 -11.29 18.70 11.11
C THR A 869 -11.32 17.71 12.28
N PRO A 870 -12.10 17.98 13.34
CA PRO A 870 -12.30 17.03 14.43
C PRO A 870 -12.80 15.66 13.94
N GLY A 871 -12.35 14.59 14.60
CA GLY A 871 -12.68 13.22 14.24
C GLY A 871 -14.10 12.81 14.68
N LYS A 872 -14.54 11.62 14.25
CA LYS A 872 -15.81 11.04 14.74
C LYS A 872 -15.71 10.56 16.20
N PHE A 873 -14.56 10.08 16.62
CA PHE A 873 -14.35 9.48 17.93
C PHE A 873 -12.97 9.87 18.48
N MET A 874 -12.88 10.13 19.77
CA MET A 874 -11.63 10.24 20.51
C MET A 874 -11.69 9.30 21.72
N PHE A 875 -10.65 8.48 21.94
CA PHE A 875 -10.64 7.57 23.09
C PHE A 875 -10.52 8.33 24.41
N ASN A 876 -9.69 9.39 24.41
CA ASN A 876 -9.45 10.27 25.53
C ASN A 876 -10.41 11.47 25.52
N VAL A 877 -10.50 12.16 26.66
CA VAL A 877 -11.28 13.40 26.78
C VAL A 877 -10.54 14.57 26.14
N GLY A 878 -11.21 15.22 25.17
CA GLY A 878 -10.75 16.42 24.49
C GLY A 878 -11.25 17.70 25.16
N PHE A 879 -11.42 18.78 24.38
CA PHE A 879 -11.86 20.07 24.89
C PHE A 879 -13.35 20.13 25.23
N ASN A 880 -14.16 19.16 24.78
CA ASN A 880 -15.61 19.26 24.86
C ASN A 880 -16.13 19.35 26.31
N PRO A 881 -15.78 18.44 27.25
CA PRO A 881 -16.28 18.56 28.62
C PRO A 881 -15.71 19.77 29.36
N MET A 882 -14.50 20.19 29.00
CA MET A 882 -13.86 21.36 29.61
C MET A 882 -14.57 22.67 29.20
N LEU A 883 -14.95 22.78 27.93
CA LEU A 883 -15.71 23.92 27.42
C LEU A 883 -17.16 23.90 27.90
N HIS A 884 -17.78 22.73 28.01
CA HIS A 884 -19.09 22.61 28.65
C HIS A 884 -19.05 23.10 30.10
N PHE A 885 -18.01 22.74 30.87
CA PHE A 885 -17.82 23.28 32.21
C PHE A 885 -17.68 24.81 32.20
N ALA A 886 -16.90 25.38 31.27
CA ALA A 886 -16.76 26.83 31.14
C ALA A 886 -18.11 27.50 30.81
N VAL A 887 -18.88 26.95 29.87
CA VAL A 887 -20.24 27.42 29.55
C VAL A 887 -21.13 27.34 30.78
N TRP A 888 -21.10 26.23 31.49
CA TRP A 888 -21.95 25.98 32.65
C TRP A 888 -21.61 26.92 33.81
N LYS A 889 -20.35 27.02 34.22
CA LYS A 889 -19.95 27.68 35.47
C LYS A 889 -19.53 29.14 35.34
N CYS A 890 -19.02 29.58 34.19
CA CYS A 890 -18.78 31.02 33.96
C CYS A 890 -20.12 31.76 33.97
N ARG A 891 -20.17 33.07 34.24
CA ARG A 891 -21.40 33.90 34.14
C ARG A 891 -21.37 34.98 33.06
N TYR A 892 -20.19 35.22 32.48
CA TYR A 892 -19.97 36.22 31.44
C TYR A 892 -20.47 35.69 30.10
N LEU A 893 -21.45 36.38 29.50
CA LEU A 893 -22.11 35.93 28.28
C LEU A 893 -21.14 35.85 27.10
N SER A 894 -20.19 36.79 27.00
CA SER A 894 -19.19 36.79 25.92
C SER A 894 -18.34 35.52 25.91
N LEU A 895 -17.77 35.15 27.06
CA LEU A 895 -16.94 33.95 27.23
C LEU A 895 -17.75 32.67 27.01
N ARG A 896 -19.02 32.65 27.42
CA ARG A 896 -19.92 31.51 27.25
C ARG A 896 -20.28 31.25 25.80
N VAL A 897 -20.67 32.30 25.07
CA VAL A 897 -20.99 32.19 23.64
C VAL A 897 -19.75 31.80 22.84
N GLU A 898 -18.59 32.33 23.20
CA GLU A 898 -17.33 31.94 22.58
C GLU A 898 -16.97 30.48 22.89
N ALA A 899 -17.05 30.04 24.14
CA ALA A 899 -16.82 28.65 24.52
C ALA A 899 -17.79 27.70 23.79
N LEU A 900 -19.07 28.06 23.70
CA LEU A 900 -20.09 27.30 22.96
C LEU A 900 -19.74 27.20 21.46
N SER A 901 -19.28 28.27 20.84
CA SER A 901 -18.81 28.28 19.45
C SER A 901 -17.59 27.37 19.27
N LEU A 902 -16.63 27.42 20.20
CA LEU A 902 -15.43 26.60 20.17
C LEU A 902 -15.73 25.10 20.36
N MET A 903 -16.75 24.72 21.12
CA MET A 903 -17.21 23.32 21.20
C MET A 903 -17.50 22.76 19.81
N ARG A 904 -18.16 23.52 18.92
CA ARG A 904 -18.43 23.05 17.54
C ARG A 904 -17.17 22.88 16.70
N ARG A 905 -16.15 23.71 16.95
CA ARG A 905 -14.90 23.75 16.16
C ARG A 905 -13.88 22.71 16.61
N LEU A 906 -13.91 22.31 17.88
CA LEU A 906 -12.88 21.46 18.50
C LEU A 906 -13.34 20.02 18.78
N SER A 907 -14.63 19.83 19.06
CA SER A 907 -15.10 18.56 19.61
C SER A 907 -15.18 17.46 18.57
N SER A 908 -14.65 16.28 18.94
CA SER A 908 -14.97 15.07 18.18
C SER A 908 -16.43 14.69 18.42
N GLN A 909 -17.10 14.03 17.47
CA GLN A 909 -18.54 13.75 17.62
C GLN A 909 -18.85 12.94 18.89
N GLN A 910 -17.95 12.04 19.26
CA GLN A 910 -17.91 11.39 20.58
C GLN A 910 -16.49 11.47 21.17
N GLU A 911 -16.37 11.87 22.43
CA GLU A 911 -15.13 11.86 23.21
C GLU A 911 -15.33 10.89 24.39
N SER A 912 -14.63 9.76 24.41
CA SER A 912 -14.89 8.63 25.32
C SER A 912 -16.38 8.22 25.32
N LEU A 913 -17.13 8.54 26.38
CA LEU A 913 -18.59 8.31 26.50
C LEU A 913 -19.42 9.59 26.30
N TRP A 914 -18.80 10.75 26.15
CA TRP A 914 -19.48 12.04 25.98
C TRP A 914 -19.89 12.27 24.53
N ASP A 915 -21.18 12.51 24.31
CA ASP A 915 -21.77 12.85 23.02
C ASP A 915 -21.73 14.36 22.79
N ALA A 916 -21.03 14.81 21.75
CA ALA A 916 -20.81 16.24 21.54
C ALA A 916 -22.07 17.02 21.17
N ALA A 917 -23.00 16.39 20.44
CA ALA A 917 -24.26 17.03 20.08
C ALA A 917 -25.12 17.31 21.32
N LEU A 918 -25.26 16.32 22.20
CA LEU A 918 -25.99 16.48 23.45
C LEU A 918 -25.28 17.48 24.38
N MET A 919 -23.94 17.46 24.49
CA MET A 919 -23.19 18.45 25.28
C MET A 919 -23.42 19.86 24.78
N TYR A 920 -23.34 20.06 23.46
CA TYR A 920 -23.61 21.34 22.84
C TYR A 920 -25.05 21.82 23.11
N ASN A 921 -26.04 20.95 22.96
CA ASN A 921 -27.45 21.31 23.16
C ASN A 921 -27.75 21.66 24.61
N VAL A 922 -27.20 20.92 25.56
CA VAL A 922 -27.32 21.23 26.99
C VAL A 922 -26.62 22.56 27.30
N SER A 923 -25.37 22.77 26.83
CA SER A 923 -24.63 24.03 26.98
C SER A 923 -25.38 25.23 26.42
N ARG A 924 -25.93 25.10 25.20
CA ARG A 924 -26.75 26.12 24.55
C ARG A 924 -27.97 26.46 25.42
N ARG A 925 -28.68 25.42 25.88
CA ARG A 925 -29.89 25.62 26.68
C ARG A 925 -29.59 26.25 28.04
N ILE A 926 -28.45 25.92 28.66
CA ILE A 926 -27.98 26.59 29.87
C ILE A 926 -27.87 28.10 29.65
N ILE A 927 -27.22 28.54 28.56
CA ILE A 927 -27.08 29.98 28.26
C ILE A 927 -28.46 30.63 28.05
N GLU A 928 -29.31 30.05 27.22
CA GLU A 928 -30.65 30.58 26.93
C GLU A 928 -31.51 30.72 28.19
N VAL A 929 -31.47 29.72 29.08
CA VAL A 929 -32.25 29.69 30.32
C VAL A 929 -31.75 30.74 31.32
N GLU A 930 -30.44 30.80 31.56
CA GLU A 930 -29.88 31.66 32.61
C GLU A 930 -29.83 33.14 32.20
N HIS A 931 -29.66 33.43 30.90
CA HIS A 931 -29.63 34.80 30.38
C HIS A 931 -31.00 35.28 29.86
N GLY A 932 -31.95 34.36 29.65
CA GLY A 932 -33.27 34.71 29.11
C GLY A 932 -33.22 35.18 27.65
N ILE A 933 -32.32 34.60 26.85
CA ILE A 933 -32.09 34.96 25.44
C ILE A 933 -32.45 33.80 24.50
N ASP A 934 -32.62 34.11 23.22
CA ASP A 934 -32.71 33.12 22.14
C ASP A 934 -31.44 33.17 21.29
N LEU A 935 -30.61 32.14 21.38
CA LEU A 935 -29.36 32.05 20.62
C LEU A 935 -29.58 31.79 19.12
N ALA A 936 -30.81 31.51 18.66
CA ALA A 936 -31.16 31.45 17.24
C ALA A 936 -31.63 32.81 16.68
N GLY A 937 -31.91 33.79 17.53
CA GLY A 937 -32.34 35.14 17.15
C GLY A 937 -31.23 36.18 17.31
N ASP A 938 -31.59 37.45 17.17
CA ASP A 938 -30.70 38.57 17.50
C ASP A 938 -30.64 38.75 19.02
N TYR A 939 -29.42 38.80 19.56
CA TYR A 939 -29.16 39.07 20.98
C TYR A 939 -27.90 39.92 21.11
N ASP A 940 -27.87 40.78 22.12
CA ASP A 940 -26.69 41.58 22.44
C ASP A 940 -25.76 40.82 23.39
N LEU A 941 -24.45 40.95 23.18
CA LEU A 941 -23.46 40.48 24.14
C LEU A 941 -23.32 41.53 25.25
N TYR A 942 -23.68 41.16 26.48
CA TYR A 942 -23.55 42.00 27.66
C TYR A 942 -22.88 41.23 28.80
N ASP A 943 -21.87 41.86 29.41
CA ASP A 943 -21.18 41.32 30.58
C ASP A 943 -21.34 42.21 31.82
N GLU A 944 -22.02 43.35 31.68
CA GLU A 944 -22.30 44.29 32.78
C GLU A 944 -23.41 43.77 33.71
N ARG A 945 -24.28 42.89 33.20
CA ARG A 945 -25.38 42.27 33.95
C ARG A 945 -25.27 40.75 33.92
N LEU A 946 -24.73 40.20 34.99
CA LEU A 946 -24.57 38.75 35.13
C LEU A 946 -25.86 38.11 35.69
N PRO A 947 -26.21 36.85 35.33
CA PRO A 947 -27.38 36.14 35.87
C PRO A 947 -27.36 36.07 37.40
N THR A 948 -28.49 36.25 38.09
CA THR A 948 -28.58 36.12 39.56
C THR A 948 -28.49 34.65 39.99
N ASP A 949 -28.14 34.37 41.25
CA ASP A 949 -27.94 33.00 41.75
C ASP A 949 -29.17 32.09 41.56
N GLU A 950 -30.38 32.63 41.70
CA GLU A 950 -31.64 31.87 41.52
C GLU A 950 -31.85 31.45 40.06
N ASN A 951 -31.35 32.26 39.13
CA ASN A 951 -31.40 31.96 37.70
C ASN A 951 -30.25 31.05 37.26
N ARG A 952 -29.30 30.71 38.15
CA ARG A 952 -28.19 29.80 37.85
C ARG A 952 -28.64 28.35 37.91
N ILE A 953 -28.15 27.57 36.97
CA ILE A 953 -28.28 26.12 36.94
C ILE A 953 -27.18 25.54 37.84
N ARG A 954 -27.57 25.09 39.02
CA ARG A 954 -26.68 24.50 40.04
C ARG A 954 -26.19 23.10 39.66
N GLY A 955 -27.06 22.34 39.00
CA GLY A 955 -26.87 20.94 38.57
C GLY A 955 -27.82 20.56 37.45
N PHE A 956 -27.61 19.42 36.79
CA PHE A 956 -28.52 18.90 35.77
C PHE A 956 -28.56 17.37 35.74
N PHE A 957 -29.71 16.82 35.33
CA PHE A 957 -30.01 15.38 35.33
C PHE A 957 -30.76 14.96 34.07
N PHE A 958 -30.65 13.70 33.67
CA PHE A 958 -31.31 13.17 32.46
C PHE A 958 -32.46 12.19 32.75
N ARG A 959 -32.70 11.84 34.02
CA ARG A 959 -33.82 11.00 34.47
C ARG A 959 -34.78 11.81 35.34
N GLU A 960 -36.06 11.44 35.33
CA GLU A 960 -37.12 12.13 36.08
C GLU A 960 -37.19 11.59 37.51
N GLY A 961 -37.05 12.47 38.52
CA GLY A 961 -37.29 12.15 39.93
C GLY A 961 -36.17 12.60 40.88
N PRO A 962 -36.45 12.74 42.19
CA PRO A 962 -35.47 13.13 43.21
C PRO A 962 -34.44 12.03 43.53
N GLU A 963 -34.67 10.81 43.06
CA GLU A 963 -33.69 9.71 43.04
C GLU A 963 -32.72 9.81 41.84
N ALA A 964 -32.87 10.82 40.98
CA ALA A 964 -31.94 11.04 39.88
C ALA A 964 -30.59 11.54 40.43
N GLU A 965 -29.63 10.63 40.47
CA GLU A 965 -28.30 10.91 40.97
C GLU A 965 -27.53 11.84 40.04
N SER A 966 -26.81 12.80 40.63
CA SER A 966 -26.16 13.88 39.90
C SER A 966 -25.10 13.35 38.96
N VAL A 967 -25.01 13.94 37.76
CA VAL A 967 -23.91 13.79 36.77
C VAL A 967 -24.09 12.69 35.73
N MET A 968 -25.05 11.76 35.85
CA MET A 968 -25.22 10.68 34.87
C MET A 968 -25.55 11.16 33.46
N TRP A 969 -24.53 11.23 32.60
CA TRP A 969 -24.66 11.61 31.20
C TRP A 969 -25.36 10.50 30.40
N ASP A 970 -26.60 10.75 29.97
CA ASP A 970 -27.38 9.81 29.17
C ASP A 970 -27.48 10.29 27.72
N LYS A 971 -26.70 9.64 26.85
CA LYS A 971 -26.69 9.94 25.41
C LYS A 971 -28.04 9.71 24.73
N ASN A 972 -29.01 9.01 25.34
CA ASN A 972 -30.31 8.76 24.73
C ASN A 972 -31.37 9.76 25.19
N ALA A 973 -31.07 10.62 26.16
CA ALA A 973 -32.03 11.52 26.76
C ALA A 973 -32.55 12.58 25.78
N GLU A 974 -33.87 12.73 25.73
CA GLU A 974 -34.55 13.80 24.98
C GLU A 974 -34.80 15.04 25.85
N THR A 975 -34.76 14.85 27.17
CA THR A 975 -35.03 15.87 28.19
C THR A 975 -33.89 15.95 29.19
N VAL A 976 -33.65 17.16 29.69
CA VAL A 976 -32.76 17.44 30.82
C VAL A 976 -33.55 18.16 31.91
N TYR A 977 -33.25 17.86 33.17
CA TYR A 977 -33.82 18.50 34.34
C TYR A 977 -32.75 19.37 34.97
N PHE A 978 -32.93 20.69 34.92
CA PHE A 978 -32.03 21.66 35.53
C PHE A 978 -32.40 21.92 36.98
N LEU A 979 -31.43 21.79 37.88
CA LEU A 979 -31.55 22.16 39.28
C LEU A 979 -31.26 23.65 39.42
N MET A 980 -32.20 24.40 39.97
CA MET A 980 -32.08 25.85 40.17
C MET A 980 -32.39 26.20 41.63
N GLY A 981 -31.92 27.36 42.10
CA GLY A 981 -32.28 27.85 43.43
C GLY A 981 -33.76 28.25 43.50
N HIS A 982 -34.44 27.89 44.58
CA HIS A 982 -35.82 28.34 44.82
C HIS A 982 -35.82 29.71 45.51
N PRO A 983 -36.66 30.68 45.09
CA PRO A 983 -36.71 32.02 45.69
C PRO A 983 -37.02 32.06 47.19
N GLU A 984 -37.66 31.02 47.72
CA GLU A 984 -38.00 30.89 49.15
C GLU A 984 -37.03 29.98 49.94
N GLY A 985 -35.91 29.58 49.33
CA GLY A 985 -34.92 28.64 49.89
C GLY A 985 -35.10 27.20 49.39
N GLY A 986 -33.99 26.47 49.24
CA GLY A 986 -33.95 25.13 48.65
C GLY A 986 -33.78 25.13 47.13
N VAL A 987 -34.14 24.00 46.48
CA VAL A 987 -33.92 23.77 45.05
C VAL A 987 -35.19 23.37 44.30
N VAL A 988 -35.24 23.69 43.00
CA VAL A 988 -36.34 23.35 42.09
C VAL A 988 -35.80 22.71 40.80
N PHE A 989 -36.56 21.76 40.25
CA PHE A 989 -36.23 21.09 38.99
C PHE A 989 -37.02 21.71 37.83
N ARG A 990 -36.30 22.19 36.81
CA ARG A 990 -36.88 22.71 35.57
C ARG A 990 -36.62 21.73 34.42
N LYS A 991 -37.68 21.12 33.90
CA LYS A 991 -37.62 20.21 32.75
C LYS A 991 -37.44 21.01 31.45
N GLU A 992 -36.46 20.63 30.65
CA GLU A 992 -36.12 21.25 29.37
C GLU A 992 -35.93 20.18 28.29
N TYR A 993 -36.30 20.50 27.05
CA TYR A 993 -36.11 19.62 25.89
C TYR A 993 -34.81 19.96 25.17
N VAL A 994 -33.95 18.96 24.97
CA VAL A 994 -32.60 19.14 24.38
C VAL A 994 -32.39 18.39 23.06
N ARG A 995 -33.34 17.53 22.65
CA ARG A 995 -33.41 16.90 21.32
C ARG A 995 -34.70 17.29 20.59
N ASN A 996 -34.69 18.39 19.84
CA ASN A 996 -35.84 18.83 19.03
C ASN A 996 -35.54 18.70 17.53
N LYS A 997 -36.45 18.12 16.73
CA LYS A 997 -36.32 17.97 15.26
C LYS A 997 -36.09 19.29 14.52
N ASN A 998 -36.51 20.41 15.11
CA ASN A 998 -36.28 21.76 14.55
C ASN A 998 -34.85 22.29 14.81
N LEU A 999 -34.13 21.79 15.81
CA LEU A 999 -32.72 22.11 16.09
C LEU A 999 -31.75 21.27 15.23
N VAL A 1000 -32.23 20.16 14.68
CA VAL A 1000 -31.47 19.28 13.77
C VAL A 1000 -31.32 19.89 12.36
N LEU A 1001 -32.15 20.87 12.00
CA LEU A 1001 -32.08 21.51 10.68
C LEU A 1001 -30.88 22.47 10.55
N ASP A 1002 -30.41 23.07 11.65
CA ASP A 1002 -29.20 23.92 11.65
C ASP A 1002 -27.89 23.14 11.75
N SER A 1003 -27.91 21.88 12.22
CA SER A 1003 -26.77 20.97 12.11
C SER A 1003 -26.66 20.33 10.71
N GLY A 1004 -27.68 20.54 9.86
CA GLY A 1004 -27.73 20.11 8.46
C GLY A 1004 -27.01 21.03 7.48
N GLN A 1005 -26.62 22.25 7.89
CA GLN A 1005 -25.51 22.93 7.23
C GLN A 1005 -24.23 22.21 7.65
N THR A 1006 -23.88 21.23 6.82
CA THR A 1006 -22.62 20.51 6.77
C THR A 1006 -21.61 20.95 7.83
N PHE A 1007 -21.31 20.04 8.78
CA PHE A 1007 -20.07 19.98 9.59
C PHE A 1007 -18.76 20.03 8.75
N TRP A 1008 -18.86 20.37 7.47
CA TRP A 1008 -17.83 20.53 6.46
C TRP A 1008 -18.14 21.83 5.68
N MET A 1009 -17.70 22.95 6.22
CA MET A 1009 -17.11 24.04 5.44
C MET A 1009 -15.92 24.59 6.21
#